data_AF-A0A2S9X8V5-F1
#
_entry.id   AF-A0A2S9X8V5-F1
#
_cell.length_a   1.000
_cell.length_b   1.000
_cell.length_c   1.000
_cell.angle_alpha   90.00
_cell.angle_beta   90.00
_cell.angle_gamma   90.00
#
_symmetry.space_group_name_H-M   'P 1'
#
loop_
_entity.id
_entity.type
_entity.pdbx_description
1 polymer ?
#
loop_
_entity_poly.entity_id
_entity_poly.type
_entity_poly.pdbx_seq_one_letter_code
_entity_poly.pdbx_strand_id
1 'polypeptide(L)'
;MHKKSRSDLVTGVLQKGVPLLFACGALAQPSLNGQIGYINMPSARVGEDGTFSFGYGYDKPYGILWTSTTVLPWLEVSGRYTSIAGVPGFTDQQYGGGYGRYKDKAIDTKFRLVEESRWLPEITLGLSDIQGNRLWKGTNLIATKQLRPGLETTLGYGSGRIQGVFGGFRYTPSLLPNWSIVAEYDANDYRKDPFSDQTFASQRKKGPAVGLEYQWGWLGLQVARQKNHNSINAHIDIPLNVAEFVPKIQEPAFFTGGPELPTRPTLAQWQGERDHARQLASTLGNQDFKNIRIAMQRDTLVMELSNSRISNVGRAVGRAVRTALYYAPLETREIKVVYTELEQPLATYSFYDMATLNDYLLGKVNRERFLQTVNIKPGRDEELQPLDSQTLAQSLREGINVNLLTNRDGDWVQVTSDDTEDNRFHLAPKMGVYFNDPSGAFHYDIMAEATYKRRLSKGLYLDSSLSADLYNTITAVKQPSNSELPHVRSDIADYKRVKTPKLNRLLLNQYMTLAPNVYARASAGIYEEMFRGAGGQVLYYPGFNKNWAVDLAVDALQQRDVNGWFGKRDYQTVTAITSLHYQLPMGVTATVRAGRFLAKDDGVRFELSRRFRSGVEAGFWYTKTNGNDITSPGTPEKPYNDKGLFFSIPLNSLLTFDSRTIGSFSLSPWTRDVGQMVMTPGDLYDILSNPKRDIHAYDGLGNFAERADEQNLPQVTPPLPSYTPWPMIRLRLEDSGNQWLDMDSKAAGLGLATVAVATAAALDKSVDRSFKEHQQNKLVKNWGKLGKDLPIATAALSGLAFALGDDRLSNTGLIALESGAVAIAGSEMLKFAVNRARPGDDNAPWRSQPAGQSRWQSSFTSNHSAVLFATVTPFAKEYDQPWLYGVAALGAAGRIASRDHWLSDVTTGGILGYAVGNLLWQSQRDNSRYQSNLVVTPKQVGVQLNVPIQ
;
A
#
# COMPACT_ATOMS: atom_id res chain seq x y z
N MET A 1 -3.83 -27.51 11.01
CA MET A 1 -3.40 -26.88 12.28
C MET A 1 -3.01 -25.43 11.97
N HIS A 2 -3.96 -24.51 11.93
CA HIS A 2 -3.71 -23.09 11.67
C HIS A 2 -4.52 -22.24 12.65
N LYS A 3 -3.82 -21.71 13.66
CA LYS A 3 -4.21 -20.61 14.56
C LYS A 3 -3.01 -20.43 15.50
N LYS A 4 -1.97 -19.73 15.05
CA LYS A 4 -0.75 -19.48 15.83
C LYS A 4 -0.50 -18.01 16.17
N SER A 5 -1.40 -17.07 15.82
CA SER A 5 -1.11 -15.63 16.00
C SER A 5 -2.02 -14.89 16.98
N ARG A 6 -2.85 -15.57 17.78
CA ARG A 6 -3.81 -14.88 18.67
C ARG A 6 -3.45 -14.81 20.16
N SER A 7 -2.45 -15.54 20.65
CA SER A 7 -2.21 -15.62 22.11
C SER A 7 -0.87 -15.08 22.61
N ASP A 8 0.10 -14.78 21.74
CA ASP A 8 1.49 -14.58 22.21
C ASP A 8 1.96 -13.12 22.11
N LEU A 9 1.03 -12.19 21.82
CA LEU A 9 1.26 -10.75 21.91
C LEU A 9 1.06 -10.28 23.36
N VAL A 10 2.15 -10.30 24.12
CA VAL A 10 2.43 -9.44 25.28
C VAL A 10 1.46 -9.55 26.46
N THR A 11 1.61 -10.59 27.28
CA THR A 11 1.41 -10.48 28.74
C THR A 11 2.67 -10.92 29.46
N GLY A 12 3.70 -10.06 29.41
CA GLY A 12 4.85 -10.17 30.29
C GLY A 12 4.55 -9.42 31.59
N VAL A 13 4.21 -10.12 32.67
CA VAL A 13 4.33 -9.55 34.01
C VAL A 13 5.82 -9.48 34.34
N LEU A 14 6.33 -8.28 34.60
CA LEU A 14 7.66 -8.08 35.19
C LEU A 14 7.67 -8.68 36.60
N GLN A 15 8.15 -9.92 36.74
CA GLN A 15 8.61 -10.43 38.03
C GLN A 15 10.14 -10.49 38.01
N LYS A 16 10.77 -9.64 38.84
CA LYS A 16 12.22 -9.66 39.12
C LYS A 16 13.17 -9.41 37.93
N GLY A 17 12.76 -8.60 36.96
CA GLY A 17 13.71 -7.99 36.00
C GLY A 17 14.33 -8.92 34.96
N VAL A 18 13.76 -10.12 34.73
CA VAL A 18 14.19 -11.00 33.63
C VAL A 18 12.98 -11.28 32.71
N PRO A 19 13.02 -10.87 31.43
CA PRO A 19 11.95 -11.21 30.48
C PRO A 19 12.05 -12.70 30.12
N LEU A 20 11.03 -13.48 30.50
CA LEU A 20 10.81 -14.84 29.98
C LEU A 20 10.03 -14.74 28.66
N LEU A 21 10.71 -15.14 27.57
CA LEU A 21 10.31 -14.98 26.17
C LEU A 21 9.59 -16.25 25.65
N PHE A 22 8.53 -16.08 24.87
CA PHE A 22 7.94 -17.18 24.09
C PHE A 22 8.28 -17.06 22.59
N ALA A 23 8.46 -18.23 21.98
CA ALA A 23 9.11 -18.45 20.69
C ALA A 23 8.25 -18.06 19.48
N CYS A 24 8.86 -17.33 18.53
CA CYS A 24 8.36 -17.24 17.17
C CYS A 24 8.93 -18.43 16.39
N GLY A 25 8.09 -19.28 15.80
CA GLY A 25 8.59 -20.38 14.98
C GLY A 25 9.24 -19.81 13.72
N ALA A 26 10.52 -20.13 13.47
CA ALA A 26 11.30 -19.67 12.31
C ALA A 26 10.89 -20.32 10.98
N LEU A 27 9.60 -20.30 10.63
CA LEU A 27 9.15 -20.61 9.27
C LEU A 27 9.12 -19.31 8.46
N ALA A 28 9.50 -19.39 7.18
CA ALA A 28 9.45 -18.26 6.24
C ALA A 28 10.45 -17.10 6.54
N GLN A 29 11.76 -17.40 6.61
CA GLN A 29 12.81 -16.38 6.79
C GLN A 29 13.28 -15.74 5.46
N PRO A 30 13.67 -14.45 5.47
CA PRO A 30 14.25 -13.78 4.30
C PRO A 30 15.61 -14.36 3.87
N SER A 31 15.76 -14.54 2.55
CA SER A 31 17.05 -14.84 1.91
C SER A 31 17.97 -13.62 1.86
N LEU A 32 19.20 -13.78 1.36
CA LEU A 32 20.16 -12.69 1.14
C LEU A 32 19.63 -11.59 0.20
N ASN A 33 18.65 -11.92 -0.65
CA ASN A 33 18.02 -10.99 -1.58
C ASN A 33 16.73 -10.35 -1.02
N GLY A 34 16.36 -10.68 0.21
CA GLY A 34 15.18 -10.17 0.91
C GLY A 34 13.89 -10.94 0.67
N GLN A 35 13.75 -11.65 -0.45
CA GLN A 35 12.61 -12.55 -0.65
C GLN A 35 12.67 -13.71 0.35
N ILE A 36 11.53 -14.15 0.87
CA ILE A 36 11.49 -15.33 1.75
C ILE A 36 12.01 -16.55 0.98
N GLY A 37 12.94 -17.25 1.62
CA GLY A 37 13.68 -18.35 1.03
C GLY A 37 14.64 -18.98 2.01
N TYR A 38 15.74 -19.50 1.48
CA TYR A 38 16.83 -20.09 2.25
C TYR A 38 18.01 -19.12 2.28
N ILE A 39 19.09 -19.39 1.56
CA ILE A 39 20.29 -18.54 1.55
C ILE A 39 20.24 -17.64 0.30
N ASN A 40 20.38 -18.22 -0.89
CA ASN A 40 20.22 -17.53 -2.16
C ASN A 40 18.94 -17.92 -2.88
N MET A 41 18.41 -19.12 -2.61
CA MET A 41 17.25 -19.66 -3.30
C MET A 41 15.94 -19.26 -2.60
N PRO A 42 14.91 -18.84 -3.34
CA PRO A 42 13.60 -18.54 -2.78
C PRO A 42 12.89 -19.84 -2.36
N SER A 43 11.96 -19.73 -1.41
CA SER A 43 11.01 -20.80 -1.09
C SER A 43 9.61 -20.39 -1.52
N ALA A 44 8.70 -21.36 -1.57
CA ALA A 44 7.30 -21.08 -1.85
C ALA A 44 6.56 -20.47 -0.67
N ARG A 45 7.22 -20.19 0.47
CA ARG A 45 6.58 -19.49 1.58
C ARG A 45 6.42 -18.01 1.26
N VAL A 46 5.28 -17.46 1.65
CA VAL A 46 5.05 -16.02 1.80
C VAL A 46 4.95 -15.71 3.29
N GLY A 47 5.36 -14.51 3.71
CA GLY A 47 5.34 -14.09 5.10
C GLY A 47 3.92 -14.00 5.64
N GLU A 48 3.77 -13.75 6.94
CA GLU A 48 2.46 -13.42 7.48
C GLU A 48 1.94 -12.12 6.86
N ASP A 49 0.61 -11.99 6.82
CA ASP A 49 -0.03 -10.82 6.21
C ASP A 49 0.42 -9.54 6.92
N GLY A 50 0.96 -8.58 6.16
CA GLY A 50 1.48 -7.34 6.70
C GLY A 50 2.84 -7.45 7.39
N THR A 51 3.62 -8.51 7.20
CA THR A 51 5.04 -8.51 7.62
C THR A 51 5.84 -7.57 6.73
N PHE A 52 6.49 -6.56 7.32
CA PHE A 52 7.50 -5.72 6.69
C PHE A 52 8.88 -6.13 7.21
N SER A 53 9.82 -6.37 6.31
CA SER A 53 11.18 -6.76 6.65
C SER A 53 12.17 -5.79 6.02
N PHE A 54 13.24 -5.49 6.75
CA PHE A 54 14.38 -4.70 6.25
C PHE A 54 15.67 -5.40 6.65
N GLY A 55 16.63 -5.48 5.72
CA GLY A 55 17.88 -6.16 6.02
C GLY A 55 19.04 -5.82 5.11
N TYR A 56 20.19 -6.34 5.50
CA TYR A 56 21.43 -6.27 4.75
C TYR A 56 22.01 -7.68 4.58
N GLY A 57 22.12 -8.10 3.32
CA GLY A 57 22.83 -9.29 2.91
C GLY A 57 24.20 -8.94 2.35
N TYR A 58 25.23 -9.71 2.70
CA TYR A 58 26.52 -9.65 2.03
C TYR A 58 26.92 -11.04 1.54
N ASP A 59 27.17 -11.13 0.25
CA ASP A 59 27.47 -12.36 -0.48
C ASP A 59 28.40 -12.04 -1.65
N LYS A 60 29.71 -12.16 -1.39
CA LYS A 60 30.78 -11.64 -2.25
C LYS A 60 30.54 -11.95 -3.75
N PRO A 61 30.60 -10.96 -4.66
CA PRO A 61 30.99 -9.55 -4.47
C PRO A 61 29.83 -8.59 -4.11
N TYR A 62 28.65 -9.11 -3.78
CA TYR A 62 27.43 -8.32 -3.64
C TYR A 62 27.18 -7.90 -2.19
N GLY A 63 26.98 -6.59 -1.98
CA GLY A 63 26.33 -6.07 -0.78
C GLY A 63 24.90 -5.65 -1.14
N ILE A 64 23.91 -6.14 -0.40
CA ILE A 64 22.50 -6.06 -0.76
C ILE A 64 21.74 -5.46 0.42
N LEU A 65 21.33 -4.20 0.28
CA LEU A 65 20.30 -3.64 1.15
C LEU A 65 18.95 -4.02 0.57
N TRP A 66 18.06 -4.57 1.36
CA TRP A 66 16.76 -5.03 0.88
C TRP A 66 15.65 -4.69 1.87
N THR A 67 14.45 -4.54 1.33
CA THR A 67 13.21 -4.44 2.07
C THR A 67 12.18 -5.35 1.42
N SER A 68 11.35 -6.00 2.23
CA SER A 68 10.30 -6.87 1.77
C SER A 68 9.02 -6.55 2.51
N THR A 69 7.88 -6.75 1.87
CA THR A 69 6.59 -6.65 2.53
C THR A 69 5.65 -7.71 1.98
N THR A 70 5.00 -8.45 2.87
CA THR A 70 3.82 -9.22 2.52
C THR A 70 2.65 -8.26 2.34
N VAL A 71 2.59 -7.65 1.15
CA VAL A 71 1.62 -6.61 0.82
C VAL A 71 0.21 -7.17 0.77
N LEU A 72 0.01 -8.46 0.49
CA LEU A 72 -1.25 -9.19 0.66
C LEU A 72 -0.91 -10.62 1.13
N PRO A 73 -1.84 -11.40 1.72
CA PRO A 73 -1.54 -12.76 2.20
C PRO A 73 -0.95 -13.70 1.13
N TRP A 74 -1.11 -13.34 -0.14
CA TRP A 74 -0.67 -14.08 -1.31
C TRP A 74 0.34 -13.31 -2.18
N LEU A 75 0.77 -12.12 -1.77
CA LEU A 75 1.70 -11.27 -2.52
C LEU A 75 2.80 -10.73 -1.60
N GLU A 76 4.02 -11.14 -1.88
CA GLU A 76 5.24 -10.56 -1.32
C GLU A 76 5.89 -9.66 -2.37
N VAL A 77 6.26 -8.44 -1.97
CA VAL A 77 7.00 -7.49 -2.80
C VAL A 77 8.31 -7.18 -2.09
N SER A 78 9.43 -7.26 -2.81
CA SER A 78 10.75 -6.99 -2.28
C SER A 78 11.47 -5.96 -3.13
N GLY A 79 11.96 -4.89 -2.52
CA GLY A 79 12.87 -3.94 -3.14
C GLY A 79 14.30 -4.22 -2.67
N ARG A 80 15.27 -4.26 -3.58
CA ARG A 80 16.67 -4.42 -3.21
C ARG A 80 17.59 -3.47 -3.96
N TYR A 81 18.66 -3.12 -3.26
CA TYR A 81 19.74 -2.27 -3.71
C TYR A 81 21.05 -3.05 -3.64
N THR A 82 21.54 -3.48 -4.80
CA THR A 82 22.72 -4.35 -4.92
C THR A 82 23.94 -3.54 -5.33
N SER A 83 24.90 -3.44 -4.41
CA SER A 83 26.23 -2.85 -4.62
C SER A 83 27.23 -3.92 -5.02
N ILE A 84 27.98 -3.70 -6.10
CA ILE A 84 28.94 -4.66 -6.66
C ILE A 84 30.37 -4.23 -6.33
N ALA A 85 31.05 -5.00 -5.48
CA ALA A 85 32.44 -4.74 -5.15
C ALA A 85 33.37 -4.94 -6.35
N GLY A 86 34.27 -3.98 -6.57
CA GLY A 86 35.26 -4.01 -7.65
C GLY A 86 34.83 -3.34 -8.96
N VAL A 87 33.57 -2.92 -9.08
CA VAL A 87 33.06 -2.23 -10.27
C VAL A 87 32.80 -0.76 -9.92
N PRO A 88 33.42 0.22 -10.59
CA PRO A 88 33.11 1.63 -10.38
C PRO A 88 31.71 1.95 -10.91
N GLY A 89 30.97 2.84 -10.24
CA GLY A 89 29.62 3.21 -10.66
C GLY A 89 29.54 4.10 -11.90
N PHE A 90 30.60 4.86 -12.16
CA PHE A 90 30.78 5.64 -13.38
C PHE A 90 32.17 5.40 -13.96
N THR A 91 32.26 5.39 -15.29
CA THR A 91 33.53 5.22 -16.03
C THR A 91 34.31 6.52 -16.13
N ASP A 92 33.64 7.66 -16.05
CA ASP A 92 34.25 8.98 -16.04
C ASP A 92 34.62 9.37 -14.60
N GLN A 93 35.88 9.74 -14.36
CA GLN A 93 36.32 10.17 -13.03
C GLN A 93 35.97 11.63 -12.73
N GLN A 94 35.80 12.47 -13.75
CA GLN A 94 35.28 13.84 -13.58
C GLN A 94 33.77 13.81 -13.34
N TYR A 95 33.05 12.85 -13.95
CA TYR A 95 31.61 12.65 -13.76
C TYR A 95 31.32 11.39 -12.94
N GLY A 96 31.07 11.54 -11.64
CA GLY A 96 30.61 10.44 -10.78
C GLY A 96 31.71 9.65 -10.06
N GLY A 97 32.96 10.13 -10.04
CA GLY A 97 34.07 9.53 -9.28
C GLY A 97 33.79 9.38 -7.78
N GLY A 98 32.93 10.22 -7.19
CA GLY A 98 32.47 10.12 -5.80
C GLY A 98 31.37 9.08 -5.55
N TYR A 99 30.77 8.51 -6.60
CA TYR A 99 29.68 7.54 -6.47
C TYR A 99 30.14 6.19 -5.89
N GLY A 100 31.44 5.88 -6.01
CA GLY A 100 32.04 4.65 -5.51
C GLY A 100 31.67 3.43 -6.35
N ARG A 101 31.21 2.36 -5.70
CA ARG A 101 30.84 1.09 -6.37
C ARG A 101 29.60 1.25 -7.25
N TYR A 102 29.48 0.44 -8.30
CA TYR A 102 28.27 0.28 -9.09
C TYR A 102 27.14 -0.27 -8.23
N LYS A 103 25.94 0.28 -8.37
CA LYS A 103 24.77 -0.08 -7.57
C LYS A 103 23.55 -0.15 -8.48
N ASP A 104 22.74 -1.17 -8.27
CA ASP A 104 21.53 -1.42 -9.04
C ASP A 104 20.31 -1.57 -8.12
N LYS A 105 19.15 -1.14 -8.61
CA LYS A 105 17.86 -1.23 -7.90
C LYS A 105 17.01 -2.28 -8.61
N ALA A 106 16.48 -3.23 -7.86
CA ALA A 106 15.56 -4.23 -8.38
C ALA A 106 14.30 -4.30 -7.51
N ILE A 107 13.17 -4.56 -8.17
CA ILE A 107 11.93 -4.95 -7.50
C ILE A 107 11.63 -6.39 -7.90
N ASP A 108 11.42 -7.22 -6.89
CA ASP A 108 11.04 -8.62 -7.00
C ASP A 108 9.61 -8.79 -6.45
N THR A 109 8.84 -9.70 -7.02
CA THR A 109 7.46 -10.02 -6.58
C THR A 109 7.28 -11.52 -6.51
N LYS A 110 6.57 -12.02 -5.50
CA LYS A 110 6.26 -13.45 -5.35
C LYS A 110 4.79 -13.64 -5.02
N PHE A 111 4.13 -14.45 -5.85
CA PHE A 111 2.70 -14.72 -5.77
C PHE A 111 2.49 -16.14 -5.24
N ARG A 112 1.79 -16.29 -4.12
CA ARG A 112 1.32 -17.59 -3.63
C ARG A 112 0.11 -18.02 -4.43
N LEU A 113 0.26 -19.09 -5.20
CA LEU A 113 -0.77 -19.65 -6.06
C LEU A 113 -1.61 -20.71 -5.33
N VAL A 114 -0.95 -21.52 -4.50
CA VAL A 114 -1.57 -22.63 -3.75
C VAL A 114 -1.06 -22.60 -2.33
N GLU A 115 -1.96 -22.64 -1.35
CA GLU A 115 -1.61 -22.83 0.06
C GLU A 115 -1.29 -24.30 0.34
N GLU A 116 -0.32 -24.54 1.23
CA GLU A 116 -0.02 -25.89 1.66
C GLU A 116 -1.26 -26.55 2.28
N SER A 117 -1.55 -27.77 1.85
CA SER A 117 -2.59 -28.62 2.45
C SER A 117 -1.98 -29.88 3.02
N ARG A 118 -2.79 -30.87 3.42
CA ARG A 118 -2.26 -32.19 3.80
C ARG A 118 -1.49 -32.83 2.63
N TRP A 119 -1.99 -32.71 1.41
CA TRP A 119 -1.48 -33.44 0.24
C TRP A 119 -0.65 -32.59 -0.72
N LEU A 120 -1.06 -31.33 -0.96
CA LEU A 120 -0.36 -30.43 -1.87
C LEU A 120 0.70 -29.60 -1.12
N PRO A 121 1.85 -29.31 -1.75
CA PRO A 121 2.78 -28.29 -1.26
C PRO A 121 2.19 -26.88 -1.47
N GLU A 122 2.77 -25.90 -0.78
CA GLU A 122 2.58 -24.49 -1.15
C GLU A 122 3.26 -24.23 -2.49
N ILE A 123 2.60 -23.53 -3.40
CA ILE A 123 3.15 -23.23 -4.74
C ILE A 123 3.19 -21.72 -4.93
N THR A 124 4.33 -21.21 -5.39
CA THR A 124 4.49 -19.79 -5.74
C THR A 124 5.11 -19.58 -7.11
N LEU A 125 4.79 -18.43 -7.70
CA LEU A 125 5.47 -17.84 -8.85
C LEU A 125 6.26 -16.62 -8.37
N GLY A 126 7.58 -16.66 -8.49
CA GLY A 126 8.46 -15.52 -8.24
C GLY A 126 8.92 -14.87 -9.54
N LEU A 127 8.90 -13.54 -9.57
CA LEU A 127 9.47 -12.69 -10.60
C LEU A 127 10.53 -11.81 -9.96
N SER A 128 11.73 -11.83 -10.50
CA SER A 128 12.83 -10.97 -10.03
C SER A 128 13.13 -9.89 -11.05
N ASP A 129 13.43 -8.70 -10.55
CA ASP A 129 13.84 -7.52 -11.30
C ASP A 129 12.86 -7.17 -12.45
N ILE A 130 11.62 -6.88 -12.03
CA ILE A 130 10.51 -6.53 -12.92
C ILE A 130 10.56 -5.07 -13.39
N GLN A 131 11.39 -4.23 -12.75
CA GLN A 131 11.49 -2.80 -12.98
C GLN A 131 12.95 -2.33 -12.96
N GLY A 132 13.31 -1.34 -13.79
CA GLY A 132 14.66 -0.78 -13.83
C GLY A 132 15.46 -1.28 -15.03
N ASN A 133 16.77 -1.44 -14.85
CA ASN A 133 17.70 -1.93 -15.87
C ASN A 133 17.61 -3.45 -16.08
N ARG A 134 16.91 -4.16 -15.19
CA ARG A 134 16.61 -5.59 -15.30
C ARG A 134 17.86 -6.48 -15.34
N LEU A 135 18.92 -6.05 -14.66
CA LEU A 135 20.21 -6.72 -14.58
C LEU A 135 20.13 -8.11 -13.92
N TRP A 136 19.15 -8.31 -13.04
CA TRP A 136 18.98 -9.53 -12.25
C TRP A 136 17.69 -10.28 -12.61
N LYS A 137 17.18 -10.09 -13.83
CA LYS A 137 15.89 -10.63 -14.25
C LYS A 137 15.80 -12.14 -14.05
N GLY A 138 14.72 -12.57 -13.42
CA GLY A 138 14.43 -13.98 -13.19
C GLY A 138 12.95 -14.29 -13.11
N THR A 139 12.61 -15.54 -13.37
CA THR A 139 11.29 -16.11 -13.10
C THR A 139 11.48 -17.50 -12.52
N ASN A 140 10.73 -17.83 -11.48
CA ASN A 140 10.81 -19.13 -10.82
C ASN A 140 9.43 -19.64 -10.41
N LEU A 141 9.26 -20.96 -10.48
CA LEU A 141 8.12 -21.68 -9.94
C LEU A 141 8.64 -22.56 -8.80
N ILE A 142 8.01 -22.48 -7.64
CA ILE A 142 8.53 -23.08 -6.41
C ILE A 142 7.43 -23.87 -5.72
N ALA A 143 7.77 -25.06 -5.21
CA ALA A 143 6.93 -25.88 -4.36
C ALA A 143 7.61 -26.13 -3.02
N THR A 144 6.94 -25.79 -1.92
CA THR A 144 7.47 -25.99 -0.55
C THR A 144 6.50 -26.80 0.29
N LYS A 145 7.05 -27.73 1.08
CA LYS A 145 6.28 -28.63 1.94
C LYS A 145 6.90 -28.72 3.33
N GLN A 146 6.06 -28.64 4.35
CA GLN A 146 6.43 -29.01 5.71
C GLN A 146 6.22 -30.51 5.89
N LEU A 147 7.31 -31.29 5.86
CA LEU A 147 7.26 -32.74 5.94
C LEU A 147 6.96 -33.24 7.36
N ARG A 148 7.45 -32.50 8.36
CA ARG A 148 7.18 -32.72 9.79
C ARG A 148 7.33 -31.40 10.54
N PRO A 149 6.87 -31.29 11.80
CA PRO A 149 7.08 -30.08 12.59
C PRO A 149 8.55 -29.66 12.58
N GLY A 150 8.81 -28.39 12.23
CA GLY A 150 10.15 -27.83 12.11
C GLY A 150 10.97 -28.22 10.87
N LEU A 151 10.55 -29.18 10.02
CA LEU A 151 11.27 -29.52 8.78
C LEU A 151 10.49 -29.09 7.54
N GLU A 152 11.02 -28.09 6.85
CA GLU A 152 10.53 -27.56 5.59
C GLU A 152 11.47 -27.97 4.45
N THR A 153 10.91 -28.40 3.31
CA THR A 153 11.66 -28.75 2.10
C THR A 153 11.07 -28.03 0.89
N THR A 154 11.95 -27.58 0.00
CA THR A 154 11.59 -26.83 -1.21
C THR A 154 12.20 -27.49 -2.44
N LEU A 155 11.43 -27.53 -3.53
CA LEU A 155 11.88 -27.82 -4.88
C LEU A 155 11.38 -26.73 -5.81
N GLY A 156 12.24 -26.19 -6.67
CA GLY A 156 11.87 -25.14 -7.60
C GLY A 156 12.60 -25.24 -8.92
N TYR A 157 12.09 -24.49 -9.90
CA TYR A 157 12.69 -24.35 -11.22
C TYR A 157 12.75 -22.88 -11.61
N GLY A 158 13.93 -22.40 -12.00
CA GLY A 158 14.18 -21.02 -12.40
C GLY A 158 14.60 -20.84 -13.86
N SER A 159 14.29 -19.67 -14.40
CA SER A 159 14.81 -19.15 -15.66
C SER A 159 15.31 -17.71 -15.50
N GLY A 160 16.43 -17.36 -16.14
CA GLY A 160 17.12 -16.08 -15.94
C GLY A 160 18.35 -16.29 -15.06
N ARG A 161 18.48 -15.50 -13.99
CA ARG A 161 19.59 -15.63 -13.02
C ARG A 161 19.63 -17.00 -12.34
N ILE A 162 18.51 -17.43 -11.76
CA ILE A 162 18.33 -18.83 -11.32
C ILE A 162 18.07 -19.65 -12.58
N GLN A 163 18.88 -20.66 -12.85
CA GLN A 163 18.78 -21.42 -14.08
C GLN A 163 18.76 -22.92 -13.81
N GLY A 164 17.59 -23.52 -13.99
CA GLY A 164 17.35 -24.96 -13.81
C GLY A 164 16.68 -25.27 -12.48
N VAL A 165 16.81 -26.53 -12.05
CA VAL A 165 16.25 -27.02 -10.80
C VAL A 165 17.09 -26.56 -9.61
N PHE A 166 16.43 -26.12 -8.56
CA PHE A 166 17.02 -25.85 -7.25
C PHE A 166 16.16 -26.45 -6.15
N GLY A 167 16.69 -26.54 -4.94
CA GLY A 167 15.94 -27.05 -3.81
C GLY A 167 16.76 -27.01 -2.54
N GLY A 168 16.13 -27.37 -1.41
CA GLY A 168 16.79 -27.32 -0.12
C GLY A 168 15.83 -27.61 1.02
N PHE A 169 16.34 -27.56 2.25
CA PHE A 169 15.54 -27.71 3.46
C PHE A 169 15.94 -26.70 4.53
N ARG A 170 14.99 -26.38 5.39
CA ARG A 170 15.17 -25.69 6.67
C ARG A 170 14.71 -26.61 7.78
N TYR A 171 15.54 -26.78 8.81
CA TYR A 171 15.21 -27.54 10.01
C TYR A 171 15.34 -26.68 11.27
N THR A 172 14.21 -26.46 11.95
CA THR A 172 14.10 -25.75 13.23
C THR A 172 13.76 -26.78 14.32
N PRO A 173 14.72 -27.14 15.20
CA PRO A 173 14.46 -28.07 16.30
C PRO A 173 13.43 -27.50 17.28
N SER A 174 12.49 -28.34 17.75
CA SER A 174 11.50 -27.90 18.75
C SER A 174 12.12 -27.45 20.07
N LEU A 175 13.28 -28.01 20.44
CA LEU A 175 14.05 -27.64 21.63
C LEU A 175 14.79 -26.30 21.48
N LEU A 176 15.04 -25.86 20.25
CA LEU A 176 15.78 -24.64 19.92
C LEU A 176 15.00 -23.85 18.86
N PRO A 177 13.80 -23.33 19.20
CA PRO A 177 12.86 -22.79 18.21
C PRO A 177 13.35 -21.52 17.50
N ASN A 178 14.38 -20.87 18.08
CA ASN A 178 15.03 -19.68 17.52
C ASN A 178 16.17 -20.01 16.57
N TRP A 179 16.59 -21.28 16.49
CA TRP A 179 17.71 -21.72 15.65
C TRP A 179 17.22 -22.57 14.49
N SER A 180 17.70 -22.30 13.28
CA SER A 180 17.43 -23.16 12.13
C SER A 180 18.71 -23.50 11.37
N ILE A 181 18.80 -24.75 10.94
CA ILE A 181 19.83 -25.20 9.98
C ILE A 181 19.21 -25.20 8.60
N VAL A 182 19.92 -24.62 7.63
CA VAL A 182 19.46 -24.53 6.25
C VAL A 182 20.50 -25.13 5.32
N ALA A 183 20.04 -25.88 4.33
CA ALA A 183 20.87 -26.34 3.22
C ALA A 183 20.11 -26.16 1.91
N GLU A 184 20.81 -25.69 0.88
CA GLU A 184 20.24 -25.49 -0.45
C GLU A 184 21.21 -25.94 -1.54
N TYR A 185 20.66 -26.23 -2.72
CA TYR A 185 21.39 -26.25 -3.97
C TYR A 185 21.15 -24.92 -4.70
N ASP A 186 22.18 -24.08 -4.72
CA ASP A 186 22.17 -22.79 -5.39
C ASP A 186 22.33 -22.98 -6.91
N ALA A 187 21.30 -22.59 -7.66
CA ALA A 187 21.24 -22.72 -9.12
C ALA A 187 21.48 -21.41 -9.88
N ASN A 188 21.99 -20.36 -9.22
CA ASN A 188 22.36 -19.10 -9.89
C ASN A 188 23.49 -19.30 -10.91
N ASP A 189 23.33 -18.74 -12.11
CA ASP A 189 24.38 -18.71 -13.14
C ASP A 189 25.26 -17.46 -13.01
N TYR A 190 26.15 -17.46 -12.01
CA TYR A 190 27.01 -16.32 -11.67
C TYR A 190 27.95 -15.84 -12.79
N ARG A 191 28.21 -16.67 -13.81
CA ARG A 191 29.02 -16.28 -14.97
C ARG A 191 28.27 -15.36 -15.94
N LYS A 192 26.94 -15.26 -15.79
CA LYS A 192 26.09 -14.33 -16.54
C LYS A 192 25.61 -13.16 -15.69
N ASP A 193 26.04 -13.09 -14.43
CA ASP A 193 25.76 -11.92 -13.61
C ASP A 193 26.45 -10.68 -14.23
N PRO A 194 25.87 -9.48 -14.07
CA PRO A 194 26.47 -8.24 -14.54
C PRO A 194 27.90 -8.08 -14.02
N PHE A 195 28.83 -7.70 -14.91
CA PHE A 195 30.24 -7.50 -14.58
C PHE A 195 30.93 -8.75 -13.98
N SER A 196 30.46 -9.96 -14.30
CA SER A 196 31.04 -11.21 -13.80
C SER A 196 32.54 -11.31 -14.06
N ASP A 197 32.97 -10.92 -15.26
CA ASP A 197 34.36 -11.05 -15.72
C ASP A 197 35.32 -10.10 -14.97
N GLN A 198 34.78 -9.04 -14.37
CA GLN A 198 35.55 -8.05 -13.61
C GLN A 198 35.51 -8.30 -12.09
N THR A 199 34.74 -9.31 -11.64
CA THR A 199 34.45 -9.49 -10.22
C THR A 199 34.63 -10.94 -9.78
N PHE A 200 34.50 -11.17 -8.46
CA PHE A 200 34.52 -12.52 -7.88
C PHE A 200 33.36 -13.41 -8.36
N ALA A 201 32.34 -12.85 -9.01
CA ALA A 201 31.20 -13.62 -9.52
C ALA A 201 31.63 -14.68 -10.56
N SER A 202 32.64 -14.40 -11.39
CA SER A 202 33.22 -15.37 -12.35
C SER A 202 33.76 -16.67 -11.69
N GLN A 203 34.16 -16.58 -10.42
CA GLN A 203 34.72 -17.71 -9.66
C GLN A 203 33.63 -18.55 -8.99
N ARG A 204 32.39 -18.06 -8.92
CA ARG A 204 31.26 -18.77 -8.31
C ARG A 204 30.70 -19.81 -9.28
N LYS A 205 30.17 -20.89 -8.71
CA LYS A 205 29.54 -21.99 -9.45
C LYS A 205 28.28 -22.42 -8.71
N LYS A 206 27.31 -22.96 -9.46
CA LYS A 206 26.15 -23.67 -8.91
C LYS A 206 26.61 -24.78 -7.97
N GLY A 207 25.89 -25.01 -6.88
CA GLY A 207 26.26 -26.07 -5.93
C GLY A 207 25.63 -25.94 -4.55
N PRO A 208 25.98 -26.84 -3.63
CA PRO A 208 25.43 -26.85 -2.30
C PRO A 208 25.93 -25.67 -1.47
N ALA A 209 25.04 -25.12 -0.66
CA ALA A 209 25.33 -24.16 0.40
C ALA A 209 24.64 -24.59 1.69
N VAL A 210 25.26 -24.28 2.83
CA VAL A 210 24.73 -24.57 4.16
C VAL A 210 24.79 -23.32 5.02
N GLY A 211 23.82 -23.16 5.91
CA GLY A 211 23.72 -21.99 6.76
C GLY A 211 23.06 -22.27 8.10
N LEU A 212 23.26 -21.33 9.00
CA LEU A 212 22.68 -21.28 10.33
C LEU A 212 21.92 -19.97 10.46
N GLU A 213 20.67 -20.06 10.88
CA GLU A 213 19.77 -18.94 11.13
C GLU A 213 19.48 -18.83 12.62
N TYR A 214 19.41 -17.61 13.12
CA TYR A 214 19.02 -17.28 14.48
C TYR A 214 18.01 -16.14 14.47
N GLN A 215 16.84 -16.36 15.07
CA GLN A 215 15.80 -15.35 15.25
C GLN A 215 15.69 -14.95 16.71
N TRP A 216 15.88 -13.66 16.99
CA TRP A 216 15.66 -13.04 18.29
C TRP A 216 14.51 -12.03 18.22
N GLY A 217 13.29 -12.53 18.42
CA GLY A 217 12.07 -11.73 18.30
C GLY A 217 11.92 -11.17 16.89
N TRP A 218 12.14 -9.87 16.75
CA TRP A 218 12.09 -9.10 15.53
C TRP A 218 13.43 -9.02 14.78
N LEU A 219 14.54 -9.49 15.38
CA LEU A 219 15.87 -9.46 14.77
C LEU A 219 16.25 -10.85 14.24
N GLY A 220 16.69 -10.92 12.99
CA GLY A 220 17.16 -12.16 12.38
C GLY A 220 18.60 -12.07 11.89
N LEU A 221 19.35 -13.15 12.09
CA LEU A 221 20.73 -13.31 11.61
C LEU A 221 20.87 -14.64 10.87
N GLN A 222 21.52 -14.62 9.71
CA GLN A 222 21.88 -15.81 8.95
C GLN A 222 23.37 -15.75 8.61
N VAL A 223 24.09 -16.84 8.85
CA VAL A 223 25.45 -17.03 8.34
C VAL A 223 25.47 -18.29 7.48
N ALA A 224 26.10 -18.21 6.32
CA ALA A 224 26.15 -19.33 5.38
C ALA A 224 27.52 -19.52 4.76
N ARG A 225 27.80 -20.77 4.41
CA ARG A 225 29.02 -21.24 3.75
C ARG A 225 28.63 -21.79 2.38
N GLN A 226 29.16 -21.16 1.33
CA GLN A 226 29.19 -21.73 -0.01
C GLN A 226 30.55 -22.39 -0.25
N LYS A 227 30.72 -23.00 -1.44
CA LYS A 227 31.96 -23.67 -1.82
C LYS A 227 33.21 -22.78 -1.70
N ASN A 228 33.11 -21.50 -2.07
CA ASN A 228 34.27 -20.63 -2.25
C ASN A 228 34.30 -19.41 -1.30
N HIS A 229 33.21 -19.14 -0.57
CA HIS A 229 33.09 -17.96 0.28
C HIS A 229 32.00 -18.14 1.34
N ASN A 230 31.84 -17.12 2.18
CA ASN A 230 30.79 -17.04 3.19
C ASN A 230 29.86 -15.88 2.86
N SER A 231 28.62 -15.99 3.33
CA SER A 231 27.64 -14.91 3.29
C SER A 231 27.02 -14.68 4.66
N ILE A 232 26.49 -13.48 4.85
CA ILE A 232 25.78 -13.07 6.07
C ILE A 232 24.53 -12.30 5.67
N ASN A 233 23.43 -12.51 6.39
CA ASN A 233 22.21 -11.72 6.29
C ASN A 233 21.83 -11.26 7.70
N ALA A 234 21.49 -9.99 7.87
CA ALA A 234 20.93 -9.47 9.11
C ALA A 234 19.67 -8.67 8.77
N HIS A 235 18.59 -8.87 9.52
CA HIS A 235 17.31 -8.22 9.23
C HIS A 235 16.46 -7.95 10.46
N ILE A 236 15.44 -7.12 10.24
CA ILE A 236 14.38 -6.79 11.20
C ILE A 236 13.03 -7.09 10.56
N ASP A 237 12.13 -7.76 11.28
CA ASP A 237 10.73 -8.02 10.90
C ASP A 237 9.74 -7.23 11.77
N ILE A 238 8.85 -6.49 11.12
CA ILE A 238 7.85 -5.62 11.73
C ILE A 238 6.45 -6.09 11.29
N PRO A 239 5.57 -6.52 12.21
CA PRO A 239 4.27 -7.10 11.86
C PRO A 239 3.18 -6.03 11.69
N LEU A 240 3.09 -5.34 10.55
CA LEU A 240 2.24 -4.16 10.33
C LEU A 240 0.74 -4.33 10.67
N ASN A 241 0.23 -5.56 10.74
CA ASN A 241 -1.16 -5.87 11.10
C ASN A 241 -1.43 -5.99 12.61
N VAL A 242 -0.44 -5.73 13.47
CA VAL A 242 -0.67 -5.46 14.89
C VAL A 242 -0.92 -3.96 15.05
N ALA A 243 -1.96 -3.56 15.81
CA ALA A 243 -2.33 -2.15 15.94
C ALA A 243 -1.26 -1.33 16.70
N GLU A 244 -0.70 -1.93 17.75
CA GLU A 244 0.29 -1.30 18.61
C GLU A 244 1.44 -2.29 18.85
N PHE A 245 2.65 -1.93 18.42
CA PHE A 245 3.85 -2.74 18.68
C PHE A 245 4.55 -2.30 19.97
N VAL A 246 4.34 -1.04 20.37
CA VAL A 246 4.91 -0.42 21.57
C VAL A 246 3.77 -0.14 22.58
N PRO A 247 3.81 -0.71 23.79
CA PRO A 247 2.78 -0.51 24.80
C PRO A 247 2.62 0.96 25.25
N LYS A 248 1.37 1.38 25.44
CA LYS A 248 0.96 2.74 25.83
C LYS A 248 1.13 3.06 27.32
N ILE A 249 2.34 2.91 27.84
CA ILE A 249 2.65 3.05 29.28
C ILE A 249 2.74 4.50 29.79
N GLN A 250 2.87 5.48 28.89
CA GLN A 250 3.01 6.91 29.23
C GLN A 250 1.74 7.71 28.92
N GLU A 251 0.60 7.03 28.77
CA GLU A 251 -0.68 7.69 28.54
C GLU A 251 -1.17 8.46 29.77
N PRO A 252 -1.58 9.74 29.62
CA PRO A 252 -2.26 10.47 30.68
C PRO A 252 -3.54 9.73 31.10
N ALA A 253 -3.72 9.59 32.42
CA ALA A 253 -4.95 9.05 32.98
C ALA A 253 -6.17 9.85 32.52
N PHE A 254 -7.30 9.18 32.30
CA PHE A 254 -8.56 9.86 32.07
C PHE A 254 -8.99 10.63 33.33
N PHE A 255 -9.80 11.68 33.17
CA PHE A 255 -10.29 12.45 34.30
C PHE A 255 -11.13 11.58 35.25
N THR A 256 -10.71 11.50 36.51
CA THR A 256 -11.39 10.76 37.59
C THR A 256 -12.04 11.67 38.63
N GLY A 257 -11.91 12.99 38.47
CA GLY A 257 -12.43 13.98 39.43
C GLY A 257 -11.41 14.60 40.38
N GLY A 258 -10.17 14.07 40.50
CA GLY A 258 -9.18 14.60 41.45
C GLY A 258 -9.64 14.54 42.93
N PRO A 259 -8.85 14.96 43.92
CA PRO A 259 -9.20 14.74 45.34
C PRO A 259 -10.49 15.44 45.79
N GLU A 260 -10.93 16.50 45.10
CA GLU A 260 -12.21 17.19 45.33
C GLU A 260 -13.05 17.17 44.06
N LEU A 261 -14.16 16.42 44.09
CA LEU A 261 -15.12 16.35 43.00
C LEU A 261 -15.75 17.74 42.77
N PRO A 262 -15.82 18.24 41.53
CA PRO A 262 -16.53 19.47 41.24
C PRO A 262 -18.02 19.31 41.60
N THR A 263 -18.60 20.30 42.27
CA THR A 263 -20.03 20.32 42.56
C THR A 263 -20.81 20.58 41.27
N ARG A 264 -21.70 19.65 40.90
CA ARG A 264 -22.53 19.81 39.71
C ARG A 264 -23.54 20.95 39.92
N PRO A 265 -23.59 21.96 39.03
CA PRO A 265 -24.54 23.04 39.15
C PRO A 265 -25.96 22.61 38.74
N THR A 266 -26.96 23.38 39.14
CA THR A 266 -28.28 23.36 38.50
C THR A 266 -28.23 24.03 37.13
N LEU A 267 -29.22 23.76 36.27
CA LEU A 267 -29.33 24.39 34.95
C LEU A 267 -29.39 25.92 35.04
N ALA A 268 -30.07 26.44 36.07
CA ALA A 268 -30.14 27.88 36.33
C ALA A 268 -28.77 28.47 36.68
N GLN A 269 -28.00 27.79 37.52
CA GLN A 269 -26.63 28.20 37.86
C GLN A 269 -25.70 28.18 36.64
N TRP A 270 -25.77 27.12 35.82
CA TRP A 270 -24.99 27.04 34.59
C TRP A 270 -25.30 28.16 33.59
N GLN A 271 -26.57 28.55 33.47
CA GLN A 271 -26.98 29.65 32.59
C GLN A 271 -26.64 31.03 33.18
N GLY A 272 -26.68 31.17 34.51
CA GLY A 272 -26.39 32.42 35.22
C GLY A 272 -24.89 32.71 35.38
N GLU A 273 -24.05 31.68 35.47
CA GLU A 273 -22.63 31.80 35.80
C GLU A 273 -21.73 31.24 34.68
N ARG A 274 -20.87 32.09 34.10
CA ARG A 274 -19.96 31.69 33.01
C ARG A 274 -18.83 30.76 33.47
N ASP A 275 -18.61 30.62 34.77
CA ASP A 275 -17.46 29.90 35.32
C ASP A 275 -17.60 28.37 35.21
N HIS A 276 -18.81 27.82 35.22
CA HIS A 276 -19.02 26.37 35.09
C HIS A 276 -18.60 25.83 33.71
N ALA A 277 -18.99 26.51 32.63
CA ALA A 277 -18.57 26.14 31.28
C ALA A 277 -17.05 26.32 31.08
N ARG A 278 -16.46 27.34 31.73
CA ARG A 278 -15.00 27.56 31.72
C ARG A 278 -14.24 26.46 32.43
N GLN A 279 -14.73 25.97 33.56
CA GLN A 279 -14.12 24.85 34.27
C GLN A 279 -14.11 23.58 33.41
N LEU A 280 -15.24 23.24 32.78
CA LEU A 280 -15.29 22.10 31.86
C LEU A 280 -14.33 22.27 30.68
N ALA A 281 -14.31 23.45 30.04
CA ALA A 281 -13.40 23.72 28.93
C ALA A 281 -11.92 23.65 29.34
N SER A 282 -11.57 24.16 30.53
CA SER A 282 -10.21 24.09 31.09
C SER A 282 -9.78 22.64 31.35
N THR A 283 -10.64 21.83 31.97
CA THR A 283 -10.38 20.41 32.23
C THR A 283 -10.27 19.59 30.95
N LEU A 284 -11.03 19.94 29.90
CA LEU A 284 -10.87 19.35 28.57
C LEU A 284 -9.56 19.83 27.91
N GLY A 285 -9.20 21.11 28.04
CA GLY A 285 -7.93 21.65 27.54
C GLY A 285 -6.70 20.92 28.09
N ASN A 286 -6.69 20.68 29.41
CA ASN A 286 -5.66 19.90 30.11
C ASN A 286 -5.57 18.42 29.65
N GLN A 287 -6.58 17.93 28.93
CA GLN A 287 -6.62 16.59 28.31
C GLN A 287 -6.38 16.64 26.80
N ASP A 288 -5.74 17.71 26.30
CA ASP A 288 -5.33 17.93 24.92
C ASP A 288 -6.49 18.13 23.93
N PHE A 289 -7.68 18.47 24.43
CA PHE A 289 -8.77 18.89 23.56
C PHE A 289 -8.55 20.33 23.08
N LYS A 290 -8.91 20.57 21.81
CA LYS A 290 -8.68 21.82 21.10
C LYS A 290 -9.96 22.34 20.47
N ASN A 291 -10.00 23.63 20.16
CA ASN A 291 -11.15 24.36 19.60
C ASN A 291 -12.45 24.10 20.37
N ILE A 292 -12.37 24.08 21.70
CA ILE A 292 -13.46 23.65 22.59
C ILE A 292 -14.55 24.72 22.63
N ARG A 293 -15.76 24.35 22.25
CA ARG A 293 -16.96 25.18 22.35
C ARG A 293 -18.03 24.42 23.12
N ILE A 294 -18.60 25.05 24.12
CA ILE A 294 -19.58 24.43 25.01
C ILE A 294 -20.79 25.34 25.08
N ALA A 295 -21.98 24.79 24.88
CA ALA A 295 -23.22 25.51 25.07
C ALA A 295 -24.30 24.62 25.67
N MET A 296 -25.24 25.27 26.34
CA MET A 296 -26.45 24.63 26.84
C MET A 296 -27.62 25.02 25.94
N GLN A 297 -28.21 24.04 25.24
CA GLN A 297 -29.40 24.24 24.42
C GLN A 297 -30.58 23.54 25.11
N ARG A 298 -31.42 24.31 25.80
CA ARG A 298 -32.46 23.78 26.71
C ARG A 298 -31.82 22.92 27.82
N ASP A 299 -32.03 21.61 27.78
CA ASP A 299 -31.50 20.58 28.68
C ASP A 299 -30.46 19.66 27.99
N THR A 300 -30.00 20.05 26.80
CA THR A 300 -28.91 19.39 26.05
C THR A 300 -27.60 20.13 26.20
N LEU A 301 -26.55 19.45 26.67
CA LEU A 301 -25.18 19.96 26.68
C LEU A 301 -24.52 19.65 25.34
N VAL A 302 -24.21 20.70 24.57
CA VAL A 302 -23.55 20.58 23.26
C VAL A 302 -22.08 20.96 23.39
N MET A 303 -21.19 20.06 22.97
CA MET A 303 -19.75 20.29 22.91
C MET A 303 -19.27 20.14 21.46
N GLU A 304 -18.54 21.11 20.96
CA GLU A 304 -17.78 21.02 19.71
C GLU A 304 -16.29 21.06 20.04
N LEU A 305 -15.54 20.05 19.61
CA LEU A 305 -14.14 19.89 19.99
C LEU A 305 -13.35 19.04 19.00
N SER A 306 -12.03 19.13 19.08
CA SER A 306 -11.07 18.22 18.45
C SER A 306 -10.04 17.76 19.50
N ASN A 307 -9.12 16.86 19.16
CA ASN A 307 -8.05 16.45 20.06
C ASN A 307 -6.72 16.43 19.31
N SER A 308 -5.64 16.96 19.89
CA SER A 308 -4.34 17.02 19.20
C SER A 308 -3.49 15.75 19.33
N ARG A 309 -3.87 14.82 20.23
CA ARG A 309 -3.04 13.67 20.61
C ARG A 309 -3.69 12.32 20.34
N ILE A 310 -4.92 12.12 20.79
CA ILE A 310 -5.64 10.84 20.71
C ILE A 310 -6.05 10.60 19.27
N SER A 311 -5.50 9.56 18.65
CA SER A 311 -5.74 9.26 17.23
C SER A 311 -7.13 8.67 16.96
N ASN A 312 -7.65 7.83 17.88
CA ASN A 312 -8.96 7.23 17.74
C ASN A 312 -10.09 8.19 18.16
N VAL A 313 -11.00 8.49 17.22
CA VAL A 313 -12.09 9.45 17.45
C VAL A 313 -13.01 9.02 18.59
N GLY A 314 -13.45 7.76 18.60
CA GLY A 314 -14.37 7.24 19.61
C GLY A 314 -13.80 7.30 21.03
N ARG A 315 -12.51 6.96 21.20
CA ARG A 315 -11.77 7.11 22.46
C ARG A 315 -11.70 8.57 22.92
N ALA A 316 -11.41 9.50 22.00
CA ALA A 316 -11.39 10.94 22.30
C ALA A 316 -12.78 11.43 22.74
N VAL A 317 -13.85 11.06 22.03
CA VAL A 317 -15.22 11.39 22.43
C VAL A 317 -15.53 10.81 23.81
N GLY A 318 -15.21 9.55 24.07
CA GLY A 318 -15.40 8.89 25.37
C GLY A 318 -14.77 9.63 26.54
N ARG A 319 -13.52 10.10 26.40
CA ARG A 319 -12.87 10.96 27.41
C ARG A 319 -13.60 12.28 27.62
N ALA A 320 -14.06 12.92 26.53
CA ALA A 320 -14.78 14.18 26.61
C ALA A 320 -16.10 14.02 27.37
N VAL A 321 -16.91 13.00 27.05
CA VAL A 321 -18.19 12.76 27.74
C VAL A 321 -18.00 12.33 29.19
N ARG A 322 -16.97 11.50 29.48
CA ARG A 322 -16.61 11.14 30.86
C ARG A 322 -16.31 12.39 31.68
N THR A 323 -15.53 13.31 31.14
CA THR A 323 -15.24 14.59 31.80
C THR A 323 -16.51 15.43 31.96
N ALA A 324 -17.32 15.55 30.89
CA ALA A 324 -18.55 16.33 30.91
C ALA A 324 -19.55 15.88 31.99
N LEU A 325 -19.68 14.57 32.27
CA LEU A 325 -20.57 14.05 33.32
C LEU A 325 -20.29 14.63 34.72
N TYR A 326 -19.04 14.99 35.03
CA TYR A 326 -18.67 15.59 36.31
C TYR A 326 -19.05 17.07 36.41
N TYR A 327 -19.19 17.77 35.28
CA TYR A 327 -19.47 19.21 35.24
C TYR A 327 -20.88 19.55 34.75
N ALA A 328 -21.54 18.64 34.03
CA ALA A 328 -22.83 18.88 33.40
C ALA A 328 -23.91 19.22 34.45
N PRO A 329 -24.84 20.15 34.15
CA PRO A 329 -25.94 20.47 35.04
C PRO A 329 -26.74 19.23 35.49
N LEU A 330 -27.30 19.24 36.70
CA LEU A 330 -28.07 18.11 37.25
C LEU A 330 -29.25 17.71 36.34
N GLU A 331 -29.84 18.68 35.66
CA GLU A 331 -31.01 18.52 34.77
C GLU A 331 -30.64 18.17 33.32
N THR A 332 -29.36 17.90 33.02
CA THR A 332 -28.91 17.52 31.67
C THR A 332 -29.53 16.19 31.26
N ARG A 333 -30.30 16.20 30.16
CA ARG A 333 -30.93 14.99 29.61
C ARG A 333 -30.16 14.39 28.44
N GLU A 334 -29.46 15.21 27.69
CA GLU A 334 -28.70 14.78 26.52
C GLU A 334 -27.31 15.45 26.50
N ILE A 335 -26.29 14.70 26.11
CA ILE A 335 -24.98 15.25 25.75
C ILE A 335 -24.76 15.01 24.26
N LYS A 336 -24.47 16.07 23.51
CA LYS A 336 -24.09 16.01 22.09
C LYS A 336 -22.63 16.43 21.92
N VAL A 337 -21.84 15.60 21.25
CA VAL A 337 -20.43 15.89 20.93
C VAL A 337 -20.27 15.97 19.42
N VAL A 338 -19.98 17.16 18.91
CA VAL A 338 -19.58 17.40 17.52
C VAL A 338 -18.06 17.29 17.45
N TYR A 339 -17.58 16.18 16.93
CA TYR A 339 -16.15 15.98 16.70
C TYR A 339 -15.71 16.66 15.42
N THR A 340 -14.64 17.45 15.49
CA THR A 340 -14.14 18.24 14.35
C THR A 340 -12.68 17.96 14.05
N GLU A 341 -12.28 18.18 12.80
CA GLU A 341 -10.89 18.24 12.36
C GLU A 341 -10.70 19.55 11.58
N LEU A 342 -9.79 20.43 12.01
CA LEU A 342 -9.65 21.80 11.48
C LEU A 342 -10.99 22.56 11.40
N GLU A 343 -11.80 22.42 12.46
CA GLU A 343 -13.17 22.96 12.61
C GLU A 343 -14.17 22.45 11.53
N GLN A 344 -13.83 21.39 10.79
CA GLN A 344 -14.76 20.69 9.92
C GLN A 344 -15.48 19.59 10.71
N PRO A 345 -16.81 19.58 10.78
CA PRO A 345 -17.56 18.56 11.50
C PRO A 345 -17.46 17.21 10.79
N LEU A 346 -17.06 16.20 11.56
CA LEU A 346 -16.88 14.83 11.08
C LEU A 346 -18.04 13.93 11.49
N ALA A 347 -18.43 13.99 12.77
CA ALA A 347 -19.57 13.27 13.31
C ALA A 347 -20.14 13.98 14.53
N THR A 348 -21.43 13.75 14.76
CA THR A 348 -22.16 14.16 15.97
C THR A 348 -22.56 12.90 16.74
N TYR A 349 -22.06 12.78 17.96
CA TYR A 349 -22.42 11.72 18.92
C TYR A 349 -23.48 12.27 19.86
N SER A 350 -24.63 11.61 19.95
CA SER A 350 -25.73 11.99 20.83
C SER A 350 -25.95 10.90 21.88
N PHE A 351 -25.86 11.28 23.16
CA PHE A 351 -26.10 10.40 24.30
C PHE A 351 -27.35 10.89 25.04
N TYR A 352 -28.43 10.11 25.02
CA TYR A 352 -29.75 10.52 25.53
C TYR A 352 -30.16 9.82 26.84
N ASP A 353 -29.29 8.96 27.39
CA ASP A 353 -29.46 8.35 28.72
C ASP A 353 -28.16 8.50 29.53
N MET A 354 -28.14 9.48 30.43
CA MET A 354 -26.97 9.79 31.26
C MET A 354 -26.62 8.68 32.24
N ALA A 355 -27.62 7.93 32.73
CA ALA A 355 -27.40 6.85 33.68
C ALA A 355 -26.71 5.68 32.97
N THR A 356 -27.22 5.26 31.81
CA THR A 356 -26.61 4.19 31.01
C THR A 356 -25.22 4.58 30.50
N LEU A 357 -25.01 5.83 30.08
CA LEU A 357 -23.69 6.34 29.70
C LEU A 357 -22.68 6.23 30.86
N ASN A 358 -23.05 6.71 32.05
CA ASN A 358 -22.19 6.64 33.23
C ASN A 358 -21.90 5.19 33.65
N ASP A 359 -22.92 4.34 33.67
CA ASP A 359 -22.76 2.92 34.01
C ASP A 359 -21.88 2.18 32.98
N TYR A 360 -21.96 2.54 31.70
CA TYR A 360 -21.10 1.96 30.66
C TYR A 360 -19.64 2.36 30.88
N LEU A 361 -19.40 3.66 31.10
CA LEU A 361 -18.06 4.19 31.39
C LEU A 361 -17.44 3.57 32.66
N LEU A 362 -18.27 3.12 33.62
CA LEU A 362 -17.86 2.47 34.87
C LEU A 362 -17.76 0.93 34.77
N GLY A 363 -18.06 0.32 33.63
CA GLY A 363 -18.00 -1.15 33.49
C GLY A 363 -19.22 -1.91 33.99
N LYS A 364 -20.33 -1.23 34.33
CA LYS A 364 -21.53 -1.83 34.92
C LYS A 364 -22.55 -2.35 33.90
N VAL A 365 -22.53 -1.81 32.68
CA VAL A 365 -23.34 -2.32 31.56
C VAL A 365 -22.46 -2.68 30.37
N ASN A 366 -22.94 -3.63 29.56
CA ASN A 366 -22.24 -4.08 28.37
C ASN A 366 -22.48 -3.13 27.18
N ARG A 367 -21.67 -3.31 26.12
CA ARG A 367 -21.71 -2.47 24.92
C ARG A 367 -23.03 -2.58 24.16
N GLU A 368 -23.63 -3.77 24.10
CA GLU A 368 -24.91 -4.00 23.42
C GLU A 368 -26.04 -3.15 24.00
N ARG A 369 -26.15 -3.08 25.34
CA ARG A 369 -27.13 -2.24 26.01
C ARG A 369 -26.81 -0.75 25.81
N PHE A 370 -25.54 -0.36 25.87
CA PHE A 370 -25.13 1.03 25.65
C PHE A 370 -25.44 1.51 24.23
N LEU A 371 -25.27 0.66 23.21
CA LEU A 371 -25.55 0.99 21.81
C LEU A 371 -27.01 1.37 21.54
N GLN A 372 -27.95 0.95 22.39
CA GLN A 372 -29.36 1.36 22.32
C GLN A 372 -29.58 2.81 22.78
N THR A 373 -28.57 3.41 23.43
CA THR A 373 -28.62 4.74 24.07
C THR A 373 -27.75 5.81 23.42
N VAL A 374 -27.13 5.50 22.29
CA VAL A 374 -26.25 6.41 21.54
C VAL A 374 -26.62 6.45 20.06
N ASN A 375 -26.56 7.65 19.47
CA ASN A 375 -26.74 7.85 18.04
C ASN A 375 -25.51 8.59 17.48
N ILE A 376 -25.02 8.16 16.31
CA ILE A 376 -23.87 8.77 15.63
C ILE A 376 -24.33 9.19 14.24
N LYS A 377 -24.36 10.51 14.00
CA LYS A 377 -24.69 11.10 12.70
C LYS A 377 -23.43 11.59 12.00
N PRO A 378 -23.30 11.46 10.67
CA PRO A 378 -22.17 12.02 9.93
C PRO A 378 -22.27 13.55 9.89
N GLY A 379 -21.15 14.23 10.02
CA GLY A 379 -21.08 15.69 10.04
C GLY A 379 -21.76 16.31 11.26
N ARG A 380 -22.23 17.55 11.09
CA ARG A 380 -22.98 18.28 12.12
C ARG A 380 -24.46 17.96 11.96
N ASP A 381 -25.13 17.66 13.07
CA ASP A 381 -26.59 17.52 13.08
C ASP A 381 -27.25 18.84 12.66
N GLU A 382 -28.14 18.82 11.67
CA GLU A 382 -28.75 20.03 11.08
C GLU A 382 -29.59 20.83 12.10
N GLU A 383 -30.05 20.17 13.15
CA GLU A 383 -30.78 20.78 14.26
C GLU A 383 -29.88 21.61 15.20
N LEU A 384 -28.55 21.44 15.13
CA LEU A 384 -27.61 22.16 15.99
C LEU A 384 -27.27 23.53 15.42
N GLN A 385 -27.70 24.57 16.13
CA GLN A 385 -27.22 25.93 15.87
C GLN A 385 -25.70 26.01 16.05
N PRO A 386 -24.97 26.69 15.15
CA PRO A 386 -23.54 26.90 15.32
C PRO A 386 -23.23 27.59 16.65
N LEU A 387 -22.33 26.98 17.42
CA LEU A 387 -21.86 27.58 18.66
C LEU A 387 -20.99 28.80 18.34
N ASP A 388 -21.35 29.96 18.91
CA ASP A 388 -20.61 31.20 18.70
C ASP A 388 -19.24 31.14 19.40
N SER A 389 -18.27 31.81 18.79
CA SER A 389 -16.83 31.69 19.06
C SER A 389 -16.32 32.56 20.22
N GLN A 390 -17.16 33.39 20.83
CA GLN A 390 -16.69 34.56 21.57
C GLN A 390 -16.32 34.34 23.05
N THR A 391 -16.62 33.21 23.69
CA THR A 391 -16.75 33.21 25.17
C THR A 391 -15.77 32.36 26.00
N LEU A 392 -14.91 31.53 25.40
CA LEU A 392 -14.03 30.61 26.17
C LEU A 392 -12.53 30.65 25.81
N ALA A 393 -12.17 31.23 24.66
CA ALA A 393 -10.82 31.15 24.06
C ALA A 393 -9.72 31.96 24.79
N GLN A 394 -10.06 33.02 25.52
CA GLN A 394 -9.06 34.04 25.92
C GLN A 394 -8.27 33.72 27.21
N SER A 395 -8.65 32.72 28.00
CA SER A 395 -8.11 32.54 29.36
C SER A 395 -7.23 31.30 29.58
N LEU A 396 -6.89 30.52 28.55
CA LEU A 396 -6.11 29.29 28.68
C LEU A 396 -4.88 29.32 27.76
N ARG A 397 -3.94 30.24 28.04
CA ARG A 397 -2.61 30.22 27.41
C ARG A 397 -1.73 29.21 28.14
N GLU A 398 -1.52 28.04 27.54
CA GLU A 398 -0.56 27.05 28.05
C GLU A 398 0.88 27.45 27.70
N GLY A 399 1.83 27.09 28.58
CA GLY A 399 3.21 27.56 28.57
C GLY A 399 4.11 26.91 27.51
N ILE A 400 5.33 27.45 27.36
CA ILE A 400 6.38 26.85 26.53
C ILE A 400 6.96 25.64 27.29
N ASN A 401 6.89 24.45 26.69
CA ASN A 401 7.45 23.22 27.25
C ASN A 401 8.72 22.82 26.48
N VAL A 402 9.82 22.66 27.22
CA VAL A 402 11.10 22.15 26.69
C VAL A 402 11.28 20.71 27.16
N ASN A 403 11.21 19.74 26.25
CA ASN A 403 11.29 18.32 26.57
C ASN A 403 12.51 17.68 25.88
N LEU A 404 13.30 16.93 26.66
CA LEU A 404 14.38 16.07 26.16
C LEU A 404 13.88 14.62 26.14
N LEU A 405 13.91 13.96 24.97
CA LEU A 405 13.69 12.52 24.76
C LEU A 405 12.29 11.94 25.01
N THR A 406 11.32 12.69 25.54
CA THR A 406 9.95 12.21 25.79
C THR A 406 8.91 13.19 25.23
N ASN A 407 8.64 13.20 23.91
CA ASN A 407 7.66 14.13 23.34
C ASN A 407 6.71 13.53 22.28
N ARG A 408 5.51 14.13 22.22
CA ARG A 408 4.29 13.75 21.50
C ARG A 408 4.47 13.54 19.99
N ASP A 409 5.51 14.11 19.39
CA ASP A 409 5.72 14.09 17.93
C ASP A 409 6.84 13.16 17.47
N GLY A 410 7.46 12.42 18.38
CA GLY A 410 8.54 11.48 18.06
C GLY A 410 9.88 12.13 17.69
N ASP A 411 10.03 13.45 17.83
CA ASP A 411 11.33 14.12 17.68
C ASP A 411 12.19 13.91 18.95
N TRP A 412 13.50 13.71 18.78
CA TRP A 412 14.42 13.39 19.88
C TRP A 412 14.63 14.56 20.83
N VAL A 413 14.67 15.77 20.27
CA VAL A 413 14.77 17.05 20.98
C VAL A 413 13.83 18.01 20.30
N GLN A 414 12.90 18.61 21.05
CA GLN A 414 12.00 19.61 20.50
C GLN A 414 11.62 20.67 21.54
N VAL A 415 11.29 21.86 21.05
CA VAL A 415 10.66 22.93 21.83
C VAL A 415 9.27 23.14 21.26
N THR A 416 8.26 22.97 22.12
CA THR A 416 6.86 23.09 21.71
C THR A 416 6.07 23.99 22.64
N SER A 417 5.14 24.74 22.05
CA SER A 417 4.10 25.44 22.79
C SER A 417 2.82 25.29 22.00
N ASP A 418 1.76 24.85 22.65
CA ASP A 418 0.43 24.76 22.06
C ASP A 418 -0.61 25.32 23.03
N ASP A 419 -1.75 25.76 22.52
CA ASP A 419 -2.87 26.24 23.33
C ASP A 419 -4.17 25.52 22.99
N THR A 420 -5.27 25.88 23.65
CA THR A 420 -6.58 25.25 23.44
C THR A 420 -7.27 25.66 22.14
N GLU A 421 -6.75 26.63 21.40
CA GLU A 421 -7.25 27.11 20.10
C GLU A 421 -6.48 26.48 18.92
N ASP A 422 -5.72 25.42 19.18
CA ASP A 422 -4.89 24.71 18.19
C ASP A 422 -3.80 25.62 17.58
N ASN A 423 -3.40 26.68 18.29
CA ASN A 423 -2.18 27.41 17.98
C ASN A 423 -1.01 26.58 18.44
N ARG A 424 0.02 26.46 17.61
CA ARG A 424 1.16 25.59 17.88
C ARG A 424 2.46 26.18 17.34
N PHE A 425 3.46 26.27 18.20
CA PHE A 425 4.85 26.46 17.84
C PHE A 425 5.62 25.15 18.06
N HIS A 426 6.47 24.78 17.12
CA HIS A 426 7.29 23.57 17.21
C HIS A 426 8.64 23.78 16.55
N LEU A 427 9.72 23.60 17.31
CA LEU A 427 11.10 23.65 16.84
C LEU A 427 11.76 22.29 17.09
N ALA A 428 12.24 21.63 16.04
CA ALA A 428 12.92 20.35 16.13
C ALA A 428 13.96 20.16 15.01
N PRO A 429 14.99 19.31 15.21
CA PRO A 429 15.82 18.85 14.11
C PRO A 429 15.01 17.92 13.20
N LYS A 430 15.15 18.10 11.89
CA LYS A 430 14.58 17.26 10.83
C LYS A 430 15.68 16.71 9.95
N MET A 431 15.44 15.54 9.37
CA MET A 431 16.38 14.89 8.46
C MET A 431 15.66 14.59 7.14
N GLY A 432 16.24 15.02 6.02
CA GLY A 432 15.85 14.59 4.69
C GLY A 432 16.88 13.62 4.11
N VAL A 433 16.40 12.72 3.26
CA VAL A 433 17.21 11.70 2.59
C VAL A 433 16.91 11.68 1.10
N TYR A 434 17.95 11.59 0.28
CA TYR A 434 17.89 11.61 -1.17
C TYR A 434 18.71 10.45 -1.70
N PHE A 435 18.12 9.67 -2.61
CA PHE A 435 18.76 8.51 -3.19
C PHE A 435 19.10 8.75 -4.65
N ASN A 436 20.24 8.20 -5.07
CA ASN A 436 20.61 8.00 -6.48
C ASN A 436 20.85 9.30 -7.26
N ASP A 437 21.83 10.08 -6.81
CA ASP A 437 22.35 11.25 -7.52
C ASP A 437 23.71 10.94 -8.18
N PRO A 438 24.06 11.54 -9.34
CA PRO A 438 25.35 11.32 -9.99
C PRO A 438 26.58 11.66 -9.12
N SER A 439 26.47 12.57 -8.15
CA SER A 439 27.53 12.92 -7.19
C SER A 439 27.61 11.97 -5.99
N GLY A 440 26.61 11.12 -5.77
CA GLY A 440 26.54 10.19 -4.64
C GLY A 440 25.25 9.37 -4.58
N ALA A 441 25.38 8.09 -4.23
CA ALA A 441 24.24 7.16 -4.16
C ALA A 441 23.23 7.48 -3.04
N PHE A 442 23.68 8.15 -1.98
CA PHE A 442 22.89 8.52 -0.82
C PHE A 442 23.37 9.87 -0.32
N HIS A 443 22.45 10.82 -0.22
CA HIS A 443 22.65 12.13 0.38
C HIS A 443 21.60 12.34 1.45
N TYR A 444 21.93 13.14 2.45
CA TYR A 444 21.05 13.54 3.52
C TYR A 444 21.34 14.98 3.96
N ASP A 445 20.31 15.64 4.44
CA ASP A 445 20.37 16.93 5.12
C ASP A 445 19.77 16.82 6.53
N ILE A 446 20.36 17.54 7.47
CA ILE A 446 19.86 17.75 8.83
C ILE A 446 19.63 19.25 8.97
N MET A 447 18.41 19.63 9.31
CA MET A 447 17.98 21.01 9.44
C MET A 447 17.30 21.23 10.79
N ALA A 448 17.41 22.42 11.35
CA ALA A 448 16.51 22.86 12.41
C ALA A 448 15.28 23.48 11.75
N GLU A 449 14.08 22.97 12.06
CA GLU A 449 12.82 23.48 11.52
C GLU A 449 11.97 24.05 12.65
N ALA A 450 11.59 25.32 12.50
CA ALA A 450 10.62 26.02 13.33
C ALA A 450 9.30 26.15 12.56
N THR A 451 8.24 25.55 13.07
CA THR A 451 6.89 25.66 12.53
C THR A 451 6.01 26.46 13.47
N TYR A 452 5.11 27.26 12.89
CA TYR A 452 4.12 28.03 13.62
C TYR A 452 2.77 27.93 12.91
N LYS A 453 1.80 27.30 13.58
CA LYS A 453 0.41 27.23 13.17
C LYS A 453 -0.40 28.14 14.09
N ARG A 454 -1.23 28.99 13.51
CA ARG A 454 -2.11 29.90 14.26
C ARG A 454 -3.50 29.94 13.66
N ARG A 455 -4.51 29.67 14.48
CA ARG A 455 -5.91 29.94 14.19
C ARG A 455 -6.16 31.44 14.25
N LEU A 456 -6.73 32.00 13.18
CA LEU A 456 -7.06 33.42 13.06
C LEU A 456 -8.56 33.67 13.23
N SER A 457 -9.38 32.79 12.65
CA SER A 457 -10.84 32.78 12.78
C SER A 457 -11.37 31.39 12.46
N LYS A 458 -12.69 31.19 12.46
CA LYS A 458 -13.32 29.89 12.16
C LYS A 458 -12.84 29.33 10.82
N GLY A 459 -12.15 28.19 10.85
CA GLY A 459 -11.57 27.50 9.71
C GLY A 459 -10.38 28.23 9.06
N LEU A 460 -9.96 29.39 9.56
CA LEU A 460 -8.88 30.18 8.99
C LEU A 460 -7.60 29.99 9.79
N TYR A 461 -6.59 29.40 9.17
CA TYR A 461 -5.31 29.08 9.79
C TYR A 461 -4.15 29.69 9.02
N LEU A 462 -3.23 30.31 9.75
CA LEU A 462 -1.89 30.65 9.28
C LEU A 462 -0.97 29.46 9.57
N ASP A 463 -0.20 29.02 8.59
CA ASP A 463 0.79 27.95 8.71
C ASP A 463 2.13 28.43 8.16
N SER A 464 3.16 28.41 8.99
CA SER A 464 4.51 28.85 8.66
C SER A 464 5.54 27.77 8.99
N SER A 465 6.55 27.61 8.14
CA SER A 465 7.73 26.77 8.39
C SER A 465 8.99 27.51 7.96
N LEU A 466 9.90 27.69 8.91
CA LEU A 466 11.23 28.26 8.72
C LEU A 466 12.26 27.17 9.01
N SER A 467 13.17 26.91 8.07
CA SER A 467 14.25 25.93 8.26
C SER A 467 15.62 26.58 8.17
N ALA A 468 16.58 26.04 8.92
CA ALA A 468 17.99 26.37 8.81
C ALA A 468 18.79 25.07 8.70
N ASP A 469 19.58 24.94 7.64
CA ASP A 469 20.43 23.78 7.42
C ASP A 469 21.54 23.74 8.49
N LEU A 470 21.64 22.63 9.21
CA LEU A 470 22.70 22.37 10.18
C LEU A 470 23.85 21.58 9.54
N TYR A 471 23.49 20.59 8.71
CA TYR A 471 24.44 19.74 7.99
C TYR A 471 23.81 19.24 6.69
N ASN A 472 24.52 19.30 5.56
CA ASN A 472 23.93 18.95 4.28
C ASN A 472 24.98 18.41 3.28
N THR A 473 24.79 17.15 2.87
CA THR A 473 25.67 16.47 1.89
C THR A 473 25.26 16.73 0.43
N ILE A 474 24.03 17.16 0.19
CA ILE A 474 23.47 17.47 -1.15
C ILE A 474 24.21 18.66 -1.78
N THR A 475 24.85 19.51 -0.99
CA THR A 475 25.70 20.61 -1.48
C THR A 475 26.86 20.13 -2.39
N ALA A 476 27.22 18.85 -2.34
CA ALA A 476 28.21 18.23 -3.22
C ALA A 476 27.69 17.96 -4.65
N VAL A 477 26.38 18.00 -4.88
CA VAL A 477 25.78 17.86 -6.21
C VAL A 477 26.06 19.14 -7.00
N LYS A 478 26.95 19.08 -8.01
CA LYS A 478 27.34 20.24 -8.85
C LYS A 478 26.71 20.27 -10.24
N GLN A 479 26.00 19.20 -10.61
CA GLN A 479 25.49 19.03 -11.96
C GLN A 479 24.17 19.78 -12.14
N PRO A 480 23.98 20.54 -13.24
CA PRO A 480 22.69 21.14 -13.56
C PRO A 480 21.68 20.06 -13.99
N SER A 481 20.39 20.38 -13.86
CA SER A 481 19.33 19.54 -14.41
C SER A 481 19.51 19.36 -15.92
N ASN A 482 19.29 18.13 -16.41
CA ASN A 482 19.29 17.79 -17.82
C ASN A 482 17.88 17.71 -18.43
N SER A 483 16.85 18.12 -17.68
CA SER A 483 15.46 18.09 -18.12
C SER A 483 15.21 19.11 -19.23
N GLU A 484 14.46 18.73 -20.26
CA GLU A 484 14.00 19.67 -21.30
C GLU A 484 12.60 20.24 -20.98
N LEU A 485 11.92 19.68 -19.97
CA LEU A 485 10.65 20.19 -19.49
C LEU A 485 10.86 21.42 -18.61
N PRO A 486 9.82 22.21 -18.31
CA PRO A 486 9.93 23.21 -17.25
C PRO A 486 10.44 22.57 -15.96
N HIS A 487 11.53 23.11 -15.40
CA HIS A 487 12.15 22.58 -14.18
C HIS A 487 11.26 22.87 -12.98
N VAL A 488 10.46 21.88 -12.56
CA VAL A 488 9.53 21.99 -11.43
C VAL A 488 9.98 21.19 -10.21
N ARG A 489 10.89 20.22 -10.39
CA ARG A 489 11.52 19.42 -9.33
C ARG A 489 13.00 19.16 -9.57
N SER A 490 13.44 19.13 -10.82
CA SER A 490 14.80 18.73 -11.18
C SER A 490 15.90 19.67 -10.65
N ASP A 491 15.57 20.93 -10.38
CA ASP A 491 16.49 21.93 -9.80
C ASP A 491 16.71 21.80 -8.27
N ILE A 492 16.21 20.75 -7.59
CA ILE A 492 16.27 20.63 -6.12
C ILE A 492 17.67 20.82 -5.53
N ALA A 493 18.73 20.42 -6.24
CA ALA A 493 20.10 20.63 -5.81
C ALA A 493 20.45 22.11 -5.65
N ASP A 494 19.98 22.99 -6.55
CA ASP A 494 20.25 24.43 -6.48
C ASP A 494 19.58 25.07 -5.27
N TYR A 495 18.34 24.65 -4.96
CA TYR A 495 17.66 25.07 -3.74
C TYR A 495 18.45 24.61 -2.51
N LYS A 496 18.88 23.35 -2.45
CA LYS A 496 19.61 22.77 -1.30
C LYS A 496 21.05 23.29 -1.13
N ARG A 497 21.64 23.96 -2.12
CA ARG A 497 22.97 24.61 -1.98
C ARG A 497 22.95 25.86 -1.10
N VAL A 498 21.81 26.53 -1.00
CA VAL A 498 21.68 27.78 -0.25
C VAL A 498 21.64 27.48 1.26
N LYS A 499 22.66 27.96 1.98
CA LYS A 499 22.83 27.74 3.43
C LYS A 499 22.11 28.75 4.33
N THR A 500 21.51 29.79 3.76
CA THR A 500 20.77 30.77 4.55
C THR A 500 19.45 30.17 5.04
N PRO A 501 18.91 30.59 6.19
CA PRO A 501 17.58 30.19 6.63
C PRO A 501 16.53 30.47 5.56
N LYS A 502 15.57 29.55 5.42
CA LYS A 502 14.54 29.57 4.37
C LYS A 502 13.15 29.51 4.97
N LEU A 503 12.26 30.33 4.42
CA LEU A 503 10.83 30.26 4.67
C LEU A 503 10.23 29.24 3.70
N ASN A 504 10.17 27.98 4.12
CA ASN A 504 9.66 26.89 3.29
C ASN A 504 8.15 26.99 3.08
N ARG A 505 7.42 27.47 4.09
CA ARG A 505 5.97 27.59 4.08
C ARG A 505 5.52 28.88 4.76
N LEU A 506 4.54 29.55 4.17
CA LEU A 506 3.79 30.64 4.79
C LEU A 506 2.43 30.73 4.08
N LEU A 507 1.43 30.10 4.67
CA LEU A 507 0.13 29.86 4.07
C LEU A 507 -0.99 30.41 4.92
N LEU A 508 -1.97 31.00 4.26
CA LEU A 508 -3.28 31.23 4.82
C LEU A 508 -4.24 30.18 4.23
N ASN A 509 -4.83 29.35 5.07
CA ASN A 509 -5.76 28.27 4.70
C ASN A 509 -7.13 28.52 5.31
N GLN A 510 -8.17 28.58 4.48
CA GLN A 510 -9.57 28.62 4.90
C GLN A 510 -10.22 27.25 4.61
N TYR A 511 -10.59 26.54 5.66
CA TYR A 511 -11.36 25.29 5.58
C TYR A 511 -12.86 25.58 5.76
N MET A 512 -13.69 24.93 4.95
CA MET A 512 -15.12 25.18 4.85
C MET A 512 -15.88 23.87 4.65
N THR A 513 -17.08 23.76 5.22
CA THR A 513 -18.04 22.71 4.91
C THR A 513 -19.18 23.35 4.14
N LEU A 514 -19.32 23.04 2.85
CA LEU A 514 -20.29 23.67 1.96
C LEU A 514 -21.68 23.04 2.08
N ALA A 515 -21.71 21.74 2.31
CA ALA A 515 -22.90 20.92 2.52
C ALA A 515 -22.50 19.66 3.33
N PRO A 516 -23.45 18.87 3.83
CA PRO A 516 -23.12 17.57 4.43
C PRO A 516 -22.25 16.74 3.48
N ASN A 517 -21.11 16.24 3.97
CA ASN A 517 -20.14 15.47 3.18
C ASN A 517 -19.40 16.22 2.06
N VAL A 518 -19.59 17.54 1.92
CA VAL A 518 -18.88 18.39 0.95
C VAL A 518 -17.97 19.36 1.71
N TYR A 519 -16.67 19.10 1.62
CA TYR A 519 -15.62 19.89 2.26
C TYR A 519 -14.90 20.72 1.20
N ALA A 520 -14.46 21.91 1.59
CA ALA A 520 -13.72 22.81 0.72
C ALA A 520 -12.56 23.46 1.47
N ARG A 521 -11.53 23.82 0.71
CA ARG A 521 -10.34 24.52 1.18
C ARG A 521 -9.99 25.61 0.17
N ALA A 522 -9.65 26.79 0.65
CA ALA A 522 -9.00 27.83 -0.13
C ALA A 522 -7.66 28.20 0.55
N SER A 523 -6.60 28.34 -0.25
CA SER A 523 -5.25 28.55 0.24
C SER A 523 -4.52 29.61 -0.56
N ALA A 524 -3.69 30.41 0.09
CA ALA A 524 -2.83 31.38 -0.56
C ALA A 524 -1.52 31.59 0.20
N GLY A 525 -0.42 31.78 -0.53
CA GLY A 525 0.88 32.12 0.03
C GLY A 525 2.01 31.24 -0.53
N ILE A 526 2.98 30.93 0.31
CA ILE A 526 4.12 30.07 -0.01
C ILE A 526 3.75 28.63 0.32
N TYR A 527 3.57 27.79 -0.71
CA TYR A 527 3.15 26.39 -0.57
C TYR A 527 4.32 25.51 -0.12
N GLU A 528 5.45 25.65 -0.81
CA GLU A 528 6.66 24.85 -0.62
C GLU A 528 7.91 25.64 -1.02
N GLU A 529 9.10 25.04 -0.86
CA GLU A 529 10.39 25.66 -1.20
C GLU A 529 10.44 26.18 -2.65
N MET A 530 9.81 25.46 -3.59
CA MET A 530 9.85 25.78 -5.03
C MET A 530 8.67 26.60 -5.54
N PHE A 531 7.51 26.57 -4.88
CA PHE A 531 6.29 27.19 -5.41
C PHE A 531 5.53 28.01 -4.36
N ARG A 532 5.00 29.13 -4.84
CA ARG A 532 4.00 29.95 -4.15
C ARG A 532 2.76 30.06 -5.03
N GLY A 533 1.62 30.36 -4.46
CA GLY A 533 0.41 30.48 -5.25
C GLY A 533 -0.84 30.70 -4.44
N ALA A 534 -1.97 30.54 -5.13
CA ALA A 534 -3.28 30.51 -4.53
C ALA A 534 -4.17 29.49 -5.26
N GLY A 535 -5.03 28.83 -4.52
CA GLY A 535 -5.83 27.74 -5.05
C GLY A 535 -6.82 27.21 -4.04
N GLY A 536 -7.44 26.09 -4.38
CA GLY A 536 -8.42 25.45 -3.51
C GLY A 536 -8.71 24.01 -3.90
N GLN A 537 -9.36 23.31 -2.98
CA GLN A 537 -9.81 21.94 -3.16
C GLN A 537 -11.26 21.82 -2.72
N VAL A 538 -12.07 21.08 -3.46
CA VAL A 538 -13.41 20.66 -3.05
C VAL A 538 -13.45 19.14 -3.04
N LEU A 539 -13.83 18.55 -1.92
CA LEU A 539 -13.92 17.12 -1.69
C LEU A 539 -15.36 16.73 -1.36
N TYR A 540 -15.91 15.80 -2.14
CA TYR A 540 -17.10 15.06 -1.76
C TYR A 540 -16.67 13.71 -1.16
N TYR A 541 -16.93 13.55 0.14
CA TYR A 541 -16.64 12.34 0.88
C TYR A 541 -17.93 11.79 1.49
N PRO A 542 -18.65 10.87 0.81
CA PRO A 542 -19.93 10.35 1.28
C PRO A 542 -19.86 9.70 2.68
N GLY A 543 -21.04 9.55 3.30
CA GLY A 543 -21.20 8.95 4.63
C GLY A 543 -21.09 7.42 4.65
N PHE A 544 -21.65 6.81 5.70
CA PHE A 544 -21.56 5.37 6.00
C PHE A 544 -21.87 4.47 4.78
N ASN A 545 -21.16 3.33 4.70
CA ASN A 545 -21.31 2.28 3.67
C ASN A 545 -20.97 2.69 2.23
N LYS A 546 -20.23 3.80 2.04
CA LYS A 546 -19.69 4.17 0.73
C LYS A 546 -18.16 4.11 0.76
N ASN A 547 -17.60 3.42 -0.22
CA ASN A 547 -16.17 3.12 -0.31
C ASN A 547 -15.43 4.05 -1.27
N TRP A 548 -15.92 5.26 -1.51
CA TRP A 548 -15.32 6.16 -2.49
C TRP A 548 -15.40 7.62 -2.07
N ALA A 549 -14.47 8.44 -2.57
CA ALA A 549 -14.48 9.89 -2.44
C ALA A 549 -13.95 10.54 -3.73
N VAL A 550 -14.40 11.75 -4.03
CA VAL A 550 -13.96 12.50 -5.23
C VAL A 550 -13.61 13.93 -4.83
N ASP A 551 -12.48 14.43 -5.32
CA ASP A 551 -12.10 15.82 -5.16
C ASP A 551 -11.63 16.48 -6.46
N LEU A 552 -11.68 17.81 -6.46
CA LEU A 552 -11.11 18.69 -7.48
C LEU A 552 -10.20 19.70 -6.78
N ALA A 553 -8.92 19.71 -7.15
CA ALA A 553 -7.93 20.69 -6.71
C ALA A 553 -7.50 21.58 -7.89
N VAL A 554 -7.51 22.90 -7.67
CA VAL A 554 -7.08 23.88 -8.68
C VAL A 554 -6.15 24.89 -8.00
N ASP A 555 -4.93 25.04 -8.52
CA ASP A 555 -3.91 25.92 -7.96
C ASP A 555 -3.22 26.75 -9.04
N ALA A 556 -3.21 28.07 -8.87
CA ALA A 556 -2.41 29.00 -9.67
C ALA A 556 -1.07 29.23 -8.97
N LEU A 557 0.01 28.82 -9.63
CA LEU A 557 1.32 28.66 -9.02
C LEU A 557 2.39 29.48 -9.76
N GLN A 558 3.31 30.04 -9.00
CA GLN A 558 4.50 30.72 -9.48
C GLN A 558 5.74 30.11 -8.81
N GLN A 559 6.76 29.86 -9.60
CA GLN A 559 8.02 29.33 -9.10
C GLN A 559 8.79 30.38 -8.29
N ARG A 560 9.46 29.94 -7.22
CA ARG A 560 10.25 30.76 -6.30
C ARG A 560 11.71 30.83 -6.71
N ASP A 561 12.44 31.80 -6.16
CA ASP A 561 13.90 31.81 -6.26
C ASP A 561 14.55 30.81 -5.29
N VAL A 562 15.84 30.55 -5.46
CA VAL A 562 16.57 29.58 -4.64
C VAL A 562 16.94 30.11 -3.24
N ASN A 563 16.81 31.42 -3.01
CA ASN A 563 17.20 32.05 -1.75
C ASN A 563 16.25 31.69 -0.58
N GLY A 564 15.06 31.16 -0.88
CA GLY A 564 14.14 30.62 0.12
C GLY A 564 13.26 31.64 0.84
N TRP A 565 13.22 32.91 0.38
CA TRP A 565 12.33 33.95 0.92
C TRP A 565 11.20 34.28 -0.08
N PHE A 566 10.81 35.54 -0.26
CA PHE A 566 9.70 35.94 -1.12
C PHE A 566 10.05 36.12 -2.61
N GLY A 567 11.27 35.76 -3.01
CA GLY A 567 11.73 35.88 -4.40
C GLY A 567 10.93 34.99 -5.36
N LYS A 568 11.00 35.33 -6.64
CA LYS A 568 10.20 34.72 -7.70
C LYS A 568 11.04 34.43 -8.94
N ARG A 569 10.64 33.42 -9.70
CA ARG A 569 11.04 33.17 -11.09
C ARG A 569 9.86 33.47 -12.03
N ASP A 570 10.15 33.54 -13.32
CA ASP A 570 9.14 33.87 -14.35
C ASP A 570 8.18 32.71 -14.63
N TYR A 571 8.56 31.47 -14.28
CA TYR A 571 7.71 30.32 -14.50
C TYR A 571 6.43 30.37 -13.68
N GLN A 572 5.30 30.27 -14.38
CA GLN A 572 3.95 30.23 -13.81
C GLN A 572 3.16 29.11 -14.48
N THR A 573 2.28 28.48 -13.69
CA THR A 573 1.42 27.39 -14.14
C THR A 573 0.10 27.38 -13.39
N VAL A 574 -0.92 26.75 -13.97
CA VAL A 574 -2.18 26.44 -13.28
C VAL A 574 -2.35 24.93 -13.33
N THR A 575 -2.42 24.29 -12.18
CA THR A 575 -2.76 22.87 -12.05
C THR A 575 -4.25 22.73 -11.78
N ALA A 576 -4.86 21.70 -12.37
CA ALA A 576 -6.25 21.36 -12.14
C ALA A 576 -6.34 19.84 -12.19
N ILE A 577 -6.60 19.21 -11.04
CA ILE A 577 -6.55 17.76 -10.87
C ILE A 577 -7.84 17.30 -10.21
N THR A 578 -8.52 16.36 -10.87
CA THR A 578 -9.65 15.63 -10.28
C THR A 578 -9.15 14.28 -9.80
N SER A 579 -9.47 13.91 -8.57
CA SER A 579 -9.10 12.62 -7.98
C SER A 579 -10.33 11.79 -7.63
N LEU A 580 -10.28 10.50 -7.91
CA LEU A 580 -11.21 9.49 -7.42
C LEU A 580 -10.46 8.54 -6.51
N HIS A 581 -10.91 8.43 -5.26
CA HIS A 581 -10.39 7.51 -4.26
C HIS A 581 -11.40 6.38 -4.06
N TYR A 582 -10.95 5.13 -4.11
CA TYR A 582 -11.79 3.96 -3.91
C TYR A 582 -11.17 2.97 -2.92
N GLN A 583 -11.87 2.69 -1.84
CA GLN A 583 -11.49 1.74 -0.80
C GLN A 583 -11.89 0.32 -1.22
N LEU A 584 -10.89 -0.49 -1.51
CA LEU A 584 -10.99 -1.92 -1.77
C LEU A 584 -10.88 -2.73 -0.46
N PRO A 585 -11.23 -4.03 -0.48
CA PRO A 585 -11.01 -4.93 0.64
C PRO A 585 -9.54 -4.96 1.11
N MET A 586 -9.31 -5.51 2.31
CA MET A 586 -7.96 -5.65 2.93
C MET A 586 -7.22 -4.33 3.19
N GLY A 587 -7.96 -3.21 3.30
CA GLY A 587 -7.37 -1.89 3.56
C GLY A 587 -6.63 -1.31 2.35
N VAL A 588 -6.94 -1.79 1.14
CA VAL A 588 -6.35 -1.29 -0.10
C VAL A 588 -7.13 -0.08 -0.60
N THR A 589 -6.46 0.98 -1.03
CA THR A 589 -7.07 2.17 -1.66
C THR A 589 -6.50 2.35 -3.05
N ALA A 590 -7.37 2.42 -4.05
CA ALA A 590 -7.02 2.77 -5.42
C ALA A 590 -7.38 4.24 -5.65
N THR A 591 -6.41 5.05 -6.04
CA THR A 591 -6.60 6.47 -6.35
C THR A 591 -6.26 6.72 -7.81
N VAL A 592 -7.15 7.40 -8.54
CA VAL A 592 -6.91 7.89 -9.89
C VAL A 592 -6.97 9.40 -9.88
N ARG A 593 -5.90 10.07 -10.32
CA ARG A 593 -5.82 11.54 -10.41
C ARG A 593 -5.64 11.93 -11.88
N ALA A 594 -6.50 12.78 -12.42
CA ALA A 594 -6.47 13.17 -13.82
C ALA A 594 -6.51 14.69 -13.96
N GLY A 595 -5.69 15.24 -14.85
CA GLY A 595 -5.67 16.68 -15.13
C GLY A 595 -4.30 17.21 -15.50
N ARG A 596 -4.07 18.49 -15.20
CA ARG A 596 -2.84 19.23 -15.52
C ARG A 596 -1.86 19.23 -14.36
N PHE A 597 -0.63 18.78 -14.62
CA PHE A 597 0.49 18.72 -13.70
C PHE A 597 1.39 19.96 -13.77
N LEU A 598 2.36 20.05 -12.86
CA LEU A 598 3.21 21.23 -12.66
C LEU A 598 3.98 21.67 -13.90
N ALA A 599 4.47 20.73 -14.72
CA ALA A 599 5.24 21.02 -15.93
C ALA A 599 4.34 21.37 -17.15
N LYS A 600 3.06 21.69 -16.90
CA LYS A 600 2.00 21.96 -17.91
C LYS A 600 1.64 20.74 -18.76
N ASP A 601 2.04 19.56 -18.33
CA ASP A 601 1.67 18.30 -18.94
C ASP A 601 0.31 17.82 -18.41
N ASP A 602 -0.51 17.32 -19.33
CA ASP A 602 -1.83 16.76 -19.03
C ASP A 602 -1.73 15.23 -19.01
N GLY A 603 -2.35 14.60 -18.03
CA GLY A 603 -2.28 13.15 -17.89
C GLY A 603 -3.06 12.56 -16.74
N VAL A 604 -2.71 11.33 -16.40
CA VAL A 604 -3.34 10.53 -15.34
C VAL A 604 -2.27 9.89 -14.47
N ARG A 605 -2.46 9.99 -13.15
CA ARG A 605 -1.73 9.24 -12.14
C ARG A 605 -2.62 8.16 -11.55
N PHE A 606 -2.11 6.95 -11.50
CA PHE A 606 -2.69 5.83 -10.76
C PHE A 606 -1.87 5.59 -9.50
N GLU A 607 -2.53 5.47 -8.36
CA GLU A 607 -1.92 5.15 -7.07
C GLU A 607 -2.66 3.95 -6.47
N LEU A 608 -1.91 3.00 -5.92
CA LEU A 608 -2.47 1.90 -5.14
C LEU A 608 -1.72 1.85 -3.82
N SER A 609 -2.45 1.97 -2.72
CA SER A 609 -1.90 1.85 -1.38
C SER A 609 -2.61 0.78 -0.59
N ARG A 610 -1.91 0.20 0.39
CA ARG A 610 -2.51 -0.64 1.41
C ARG A 610 -2.16 -0.07 2.76
N ARG A 611 -3.20 0.08 3.58
CA ARG A 611 -3.09 0.44 4.98
C ARG A 611 -3.31 -0.77 5.88
N PHE A 612 -2.37 -0.97 6.78
CA PHE A 612 -2.40 -2.04 7.77
C PHE A 612 -3.07 -1.57 9.06
N ARG A 613 -3.32 -2.51 9.99
CA ARG A 613 -4.00 -2.22 11.27
C ARG A 613 -3.22 -1.28 12.19
N SER A 614 -1.89 -1.26 12.12
CA SER A 614 -1.05 -0.23 12.75
C SER A 614 -1.29 1.18 12.20
N GLY A 615 -2.04 1.30 11.11
CA GLY A 615 -2.20 2.53 10.37
C GLY A 615 -1.03 2.84 9.44
N VAL A 616 0.08 2.07 9.49
CA VAL A 616 1.13 2.12 8.48
C VAL A 616 0.54 1.89 7.11
N GLU A 617 0.97 2.67 6.12
CA GLU A 617 0.49 2.61 4.76
C GLU A 617 1.67 2.48 3.79
N ALA A 618 1.56 1.57 2.84
CA ALA A 618 2.56 1.37 1.79
C ALA A 618 1.86 1.41 0.44
N GLY A 619 2.43 2.09 -0.54
CA GLY A 619 1.83 2.21 -1.85
C GLY A 619 2.80 2.46 -2.97
N PHE A 620 2.28 2.46 -4.18
CA PHE A 620 3.01 2.85 -5.38
C PHE A 620 2.17 3.80 -6.22
N TRP A 621 2.85 4.60 -7.05
CA TRP A 621 2.19 5.39 -8.08
C TRP A 621 2.85 5.19 -9.43
N TYR A 622 2.08 5.45 -10.48
CA TYR A 622 2.53 5.54 -11.86
C TYR A 622 1.77 6.65 -12.56
N THR A 623 2.49 7.58 -13.17
CA THR A 623 1.94 8.76 -13.85
C THR A 623 2.23 8.68 -15.33
N LYS A 624 1.19 8.80 -16.16
CA LYS A 624 1.32 8.90 -17.61
C LYS A 624 0.77 10.23 -18.09
N THR A 625 1.64 11.04 -18.70
CA THR A 625 1.27 12.36 -19.24
C THR A 625 1.78 12.54 -20.67
N ASN A 626 1.42 13.67 -21.28
CA ASN A 626 1.93 14.13 -22.57
C ASN A 626 3.27 14.89 -22.49
N GLY A 627 3.91 14.97 -21.32
CA GLY A 627 5.14 15.74 -21.10
C GLY A 627 6.36 15.26 -21.89
N ASN A 628 6.39 14.01 -22.37
CA ASN A 628 7.46 13.48 -23.24
C ASN A 628 8.89 13.77 -22.74
N ASP A 629 9.22 13.41 -21.49
CA ASP A 629 10.60 13.52 -20.98
C ASP A 629 11.52 12.50 -21.68
N ILE A 630 12.25 12.96 -22.70
CA ILE A 630 13.13 12.15 -23.54
C ILE A 630 14.59 12.11 -23.04
N THR A 631 14.87 12.77 -21.92
CA THR A 631 16.22 12.90 -21.37
C THR A 631 16.51 11.76 -20.42
N SER A 632 17.73 11.22 -20.45
CA SER A 632 18.10 10.03 -19.66
C SER A 632 17.66 10.16 -18.20
N PRO A 633 16.81 9.24 -17.69
CA PRO A 633 16.63 7.86 -18.15
C PRO A 633 15.59 7.64 -19.28
N GLY A 634 14.91 8.69 -19.74
CA GLY A 634 14.06 8.66 -20.93
C GLY A 634 14.86 8.60 -22.23
N THR A 635 14.19 8.22 -23.32
CA THR A 635 14.70 8.34 -24.69
C THR A 635 13.55 8.78 -25.62
N PRO A 636 13.84 9.26 -26.84
CA PRO A 636 12.81 9.58 -27.83
C PRO A 636 11.84 8.41 -28.12
N GLU A 637 12.33 7.18 -28.14
CA GLU A 637 11.52 5.98 -28.37
C GLU A 637 10.72 5.57 -27.13
N LYS A 638 11.21 5.93 -25.93
CA LYS A 638 10.62 5.57 -24.65
C LYS A 638 10.78 6.70 -23.62
N PRO A 639 9.92 7.74 -23.69
CA PRO A 639 9.95 8.83 -22.72
C PRO A 639 9.76 8.32 -21.29
N TYR A 640 10.43 8.95 -20.34
CA TYR A 640 10.28 8.67 -18.93
C TYR A 640 8.86 9.00 -18.46
N ASN A 641 8.38 8.21 -17.50
CA ASN A 641 7.08 8.39 -16.87
C ASN A 641 7.32 8.31 -15.36
N ASP A 642 6.78 9.28 -14.64
CA ASP A 642 6.93 9.36 -13.19
C ASP A 642 6.30 8.13 -12.51
N LYS A 643 7.03 7.59 -11.53
CA LYS A 643 6.66 6.37 -10.81
C LYS A 643 7.47 6.27 -9.54
N GLY A 644 6.90 5.67 -8.51
CA GLY A 644 7.61 5.45 -7.27
C GLY A 644 6.82 4.64 -6.26
N LEU A 645 7.44 4.46 -5.10
CA LEU A 645 6.86 3.82 -3.93
C LEU A 645 6.79 4.83 -2.79
N PHE A 646 5.76 4.74 -1.95
CA PHE A 646 5.68 5.54 -0.73
C PHE A 646 5.33 4.68 0.47
N PHE A 647 5.69 5.21 1.64
CA PHE A 647 5.46 4.60 2.92
C PHE A 647 5.11 5.69 3.93
N SER A 648 4.02 5.50 4.67
CA SER A 648 3.58 6.42 5.73
C SER A 648 3.46 5.65 7.04
N ILE A 649 4.08 6.17 8.09
CA ILE A 649 4.20 5.54 9.40
C ILE A 649 3.54 6.45 10.43
N PRO A 650 2.36 6.10 10.94
CA PRO A 650 1.83 6.71 12.15
C PRO A 650 2.79 6.43 13.31
N LEU A 651 3.30 7.49 13.92
CA LEU A 651 4.25 7.34 15.02
C LEU A 651 3.59 6.80 16.28
N ASN A 652 2.25 6.85 16.39
CA ASN A 652 1.55 6.25 17.51
C ASN A 652 1.95 4.77 17.69
N SER A 653 1.99 3.92 16.67
CA SER A 653 2.34 2.50 16.85
C SER A 653 3.79 2.27 17.30
N LEU A 654 4.64 3.30 17.25
CA LEU A 654 6.05 3.28 17.61
C LEU A 654 6.36 4.00 18.94
N LEU A 655 5.36 4.62 19.58
CA LEU A 655 5.54 5.44 20.78
C LEU A 655 4.75 4.86 21.97
N THR A 656 5.23 5.14 23.18
CA THR A 656 4.64 4.75 24.47
C THR A 656 3.42 5.57 24.87
N PHE A 657 2.99 6.48 24.01
CA PHE A 657 1.80 7.32 24.13
C PHE A 657 1.17 7.53 22.74
N ASP A 658 -0.04 8.07 22.71
CA ASP A 658 -0.81 8.41 21.51
C ASP A 658 -0.22 9.64 20.83
N SER A 659 -0.19 9.59 19.51
CA SER A 659 0.26 10.68 18.66
C SER A 659 -0.58 10.69 17.39
N ARG A 660 -0.77 11.87 16.82
CA ARG A 660 -1.35 12.04 15.48
C ARG A 660 -0.28 12.24 14.41
N THR A 661 0.99 12.22 14.79
CA THR A 661 2.09 12.47 13.88
C THR A 661 2.31 11.29 12.95
N ILE A 662 2.45 11.57 11.67
CA ILE A 662 2.72 10.59 10.62
C ILE A 662 4.04 10.98 9.95
N GLY A 663 4.98 10.04 9.91
CA GLY A 663 6.20 10.16 9.12
C GLY A 663 6.00 9.56 7.74
N SER A 664 6.19 10.33 6.67
CA SER A 664 6.05 9.85 5.29
C SER A 664 7.39 9.84 4.57
N PHE A 665 7.61 8.80 3.78
CA PHE A 665 8.78 8.57 2.95
C PHE A 665 8.33 8.19 1.54
N SER A 666 9.02 8.70 0.52
CA SER A 666 8.77 8.31 -0.86
C SER A 666 10.08 8.08 -1.60
N LEU A 667 10.07 7.12 -2.53
CA LEU A 667 11.20 6.74 -3.34
C LEU A 667 10.77 6.69 -4.80
N SER A 668 11.35 7.58 -5.61
CA SER A 668 11.31 7.51 -7.07
C SER A 668 12.65 7.00 -7.60
N PRO A 669 12.68 6.24 -8.72
CA PRO A 669 13.94 5.89 -9.39
C PRO A 669 14.76 7.12 -9.77
N TRP A 670 14.09 8.19 -10.21
CA TRP A 670 14.67 9.46 -10.67
C TRP A 670 13.71 10.60 -10.38
N THR A 671 14.20 11.67 -9.75
CA THR A 671 13.45 12.92 -9.63
C THR A 671 13.43 13.60 -10.99
N ARG A 672 12.25 13.70 -11.62
CA ARG A 672 12.00 14.30 -12.94
C ARG A 672 10.84 15.29 -12.86
N ASP A 673 10.64 16.07 -13.92
CA ASP A 673 9.62 17.12 -13.97
C ASP A 673 8.26 16.64 -14.50
N VAL A 674 8.23 15.53 -15.25
CA VAL A 674 7.01 14.96 -15.81
C VAL A 674 6.06 14.46 -14.71
N GLY A 675 4.77 14.77 -14.83
CA GLY A 675 3.72 14.24 -13.95
C GLY A 675 3.82 14.66 -12.49
N GLN A 676 4.54 15.75 -12.19
CA GLN A 676 4.75 16.23 -10.83
C GLN A 676 3.56 17.05 -10.32
N MET A 677 3.22 16.85 -9.06
CA MET A 677 2.20 17.65 -8.35
C MET A 677 2.88 18.59 -7.36
N VAL A 678 2.25 19.75 -7.13
CA VAL A 678 2.63 20.63 -6.02
C VAL A 678 2.35 19.92 -4.70
N MET A 679 3.12 20.19 -3.65
CA MET A 679 2.72 19.76 -2.31
C MET A 679 1.45 20.53 -1.90
N THR A 680 0.33 19.81 -1.83
CA THR A 680 -0.98 20.40 -1.49
C THR A 680 -0.93 21.01 -0.08
N PRO A 681 -1.36 22.27 0.11
CA PRO A 681 -1.35 22.93 1.42
C PRO A 681 -2.51 22.47 2.33
N GLY A 682 -2.49 21.19 2.71
CA GLY A 682 -3.52 20.51 3.50
C GLY A 682 -4.54 19.80 2.61
N ASP A 683 -4.20 18.60 2.14
CA ASP A 683 -5.11 17.78 1.34
C ASP A 683 -6.32 17.30 2.17
N LEU A 684 -7.52 17.64 1.74
CA LEU A 684 -8.76 17.33 2.48
C LEU A 684 -9.00 15.82 2.60
N TYR A 685 -8.62 15.01 1.61
CA TYR A 685 -8.82 13.57 1.67
C TYR A 685 -7.87 12.95 2.71
N ASP A 686 -6.59 13.35 2.69
CA ASP A 686 -5.60 12.86 3.65
C ASP A 686 -5.96 13.26 5.09
N ILE A 687 -6.45 14.48 5.30
CA ILE A 687 -6.88 14.98 6.62
C ILE A 687 -8.10 14.22 7.15
N LEU A 688 -9.11 13.97 6.30
CA LEU A 688 -10.41 13.46 6.74
C LEU A 688 -10.54 11.93 6.69
N SER A 689 -9.72 11.23 5.88
CA SER A 689 -9.81 9.77 5.69
C SER A 689 -9.61 8.98 6.98
N ASN A 690 -8.63 9.35 7.80
CA ASN A 690 -8.33 8.69 9.08
C ASN A 690 -9.51 8.74 10.06
N PRO A 691 -9.97 9.93 10.48
CA PRO A 691 -11.02 9.99 11.47
C PRO A 691 -12.36 9.51 10.90
N LYS A 692 -12.66 9.72 9.59
CA LYS A 692 -13.86 9.15 8.97
C LYS A 692 -13.85 7.62 8.99
N ARG A 693 -12.72 6.98 8.72
CA ARG A 693 -12.62 5.52 8.79
C ARG A 693 -12.92 5.02 10.20
N ASP A 694 -12.39 5.66 11.23
CA ASP A 694 -12.64 5.29 12.61
C ASP A 694 -14.13 5.44 12.98
N ILE A 695 -14.78 6.50 12.51
CA ILE A 695 -16.23 6.72 12.67
C ILE A 695 -17.05 5.68 11.91
N HIS A 696 -16.63 5.30 10.69
CA HIS A 696 -17.36 4.36 9.84
C HIS A 696 -17.05 2.89 10.15
N ALA A 697 -16.10 2.60 11.03
CA ALA A 697 -15.75 1.25 11.43
C ALA A 697 -16.74 0.70 12.47
N TYR A 698 -17.29 -0.49 12.19
CA TYR A 698 -18.24 -1.20 13.06
C TYR A 698 -19.41 -0.31 13.54
N ASP A 699 -19.32 0.19 14.77
CA ASP A 699 -20.34 1.00 15.45
C ASP A 699 -19.89 2.45 15.71
N GLY A 700 -18.72 2.85 15.19
CA GLY A 700 -18.18 4.22 15.29
C GLY A 700 -17.71 4.66 16.68
N LEU A 701 -17.82 3.79 17.70
CA LEU A 701 -17.44 4.10 19.08
C LEU A 701 -16.00 3.71 19.39
N GLY A 702 -15.39 2.76 18.66
CA GLY A 702 -14.02 2.32 18.92
C GLY A 702 -13.80 1.90 20.39
N ASN A 703 -12.63 2.23 20.96
CA ASN A 703 -12.29 2.00 22.37
C ASN A 703 -12.82 3.15 23.26
N PHE A 704 -14.14 3.32 23.25
CA PHE A 704 -14.84 4.46 23.84
C PHE A 704 -14.56 4.64 25.34
N ALA A 705 -14.66 3.57 26.14
CA ALA A 705 -14.58 3.69 27.60
C ALA A 705 -13.15 3.50 28.16
N GLU A 706 -12.18 3.20 27.28
CA GLU A 706 -10.79 2.88 27.64
C GLU A 706 -10.65 1.73 28.64
N ARG A 707 -11.62 0.81 28.65
CA ARG A 707 -11.62 -0.33 29.56
C ARG A 707 -10.85 -1.49 28.92
N ALA A 708 -10.13 -2.26 29.74
CA ALA A 708 -9.38 -3.43 29.28
C ALA A 708 -10.27 -4.49 28.61
N ASP A 709 -11.54 -4.59 28.99
CA ASP A 709 -12.50 -5.52 28.39
C ASP A 709 -12.97 -5.09 27.00
N GLU A 710 -12.84 -3.80 26.63
CA GLU A 710 -13.14 -3.31 25.28
C GLU A 710 -12.03 -3.57 24.27
N GLN A 711 -10.78 -3.63 24.72
CA GLN A 711 -9.60 -3.73 23.83
C GLN A 711 -9.64 -4.98 22.93
N ASN A 712 -10.32 -6.03 23.38
CA ASN A 712 -10.46 -7.30 22.66
C ASN A 712 -11.74 -7.40 21.82
N LEU A 713 -12.62 -6.41 21.86
CA LEU A 713 -13.86 -6.41 21.08
C LEU A 713 -13.55 -6.27 19.58
N PRO A 714 -14.30 -6.93 18.68
CA PRO A 714 -14.13 -6.78 17.23
C PRO A 714 -14.21 -5.32 16.75
N GLN A 715 -14.97 -4.47 17.45
CA GLN A 715 -15.13 -3.05 17.15
C GLN A 715 -13.88 -2.21 17.44
N VAL A 716 -13.01 -2.68 18.32
CA VAL A 716 -11.71 -2.05 18.65
C VAL A 716 -10.58 -2.74 17.91
N THR A 717 -10.62 -4.08 17.88
CA THR A 717 -9.64 -4.96 17.30
C THR A 717 -10.29 -5.82 16.20
N PRO A 718 -10.57 -5.23 15.01
CA PRO A 718 -11.18 -5.94 13.89
C PRO A 718 -10.45 -7.25 13.58
N PRO A 719 -11.14 -8.40 13.45
CA PRO A 719 -10.52 -9.59 12.87
C PRO A 719 -10.01 -9.28 11.45
N LEU A 720 -8.81 -9.76 11.13
CA LEU A 720 -8.27 -9.65 9.77
C LEU A 720 -9.20 -10.43 8.81
N PRO A 721 -9.79 -9.77 7.80
CA PRO A 721 -10.56 -10.48 6.80
C PRO A 721 -9.65 -11.45 6.05
N SER A 722 -9.99 -12.73 6.01
CA SER A 722 -9.30 -13.69 5.13
C SER A 722 -9.84 -13.51 3.72
N TYR A 723 -9.21 -12.62 2.94
CA TYR A 723 -9.47 -12.53 1.51
C TYR A 723 -8.30 -13.12 0.75
N THR A 724 -8.45 -14.38 0.41
CA THR A 724 -7.55 -15.04 -0.53
C THR A 724 -8.36 -15.27 -1.81
N PRO A 725 -7.99 -14.63 -2.93
CA PRO A 725 -8.65 -14.94 -4.20
C PRO A 725 -8.41 -16.41 -4.55
N TRP A 726 -7.27 -16.99 -4.13
CA TRP A 726 -6.87 -18.35 -4.48
C TRP A 726 -7.76 -19.48 -3.95
N PRO A 727 -8.31 -19.48 -2.71
CA PRO A 727 -9.34 -20.44 -2.31
C PRO A 727 -10.67 -20.28 -3.04
N MET A 728 -11.09 -19.06 -3.39
CA MET A 728 -12.24 -18.86 -4.29
C MET A 728 -11.94 -19.42 -5.69
N ILE A 729 -10.76 -19.11 -6.26
CA ILE A 729 -10.24 -19.68 -7.51
C ILE A 729 -10.10 -21.20 -7.42
N ARG A 730 -9.64 -21.74 -6.30
CA ARG A 730 -9.37 -23.17 -6.09
C ARG A 730 -10.67 -23.94 -5.91
N LEU A 731 -11.64 -23.43 -5.14
CA LEU A 731 -12.99 -23.99 -5.10
C LEU A 731 -13.60 -23.96 -6.50
N ARG A 732 -13.51 -22.82 -7.20
CA ARG A 732 -13.97 -22.70 -8.59
C ARG A 732 -13.21 -23.61 -9.57
N LEU A 733 -11.90 -23.82 -9.41
CA LEU A 733 -11.06 -24.70 -10.24
C LEU A 733 -11.25 -26.19 -9.90
N GLU A 734 -11.47 -26.53 -8.63
CA GLU A 734 -11.81 -27.89 -8.19
C GLU A 734 -13.21 -28.25 -8.70
N ASP A 735 -14.18 -27.34 -8.60
CA ASP A 735 -15.52 -27.46 -9.20
C ASP A 735 -15.41 -27.54 -10.74
N SER A 736 -14.61 -26.65 -11.36
CA SER A 736 -14.35 -26.69 -12.81
C SER A 736 -13.63 -27.96 -13.24
N GLY A 737 -12.73 -28.50 -12.42
CA GLY A 737 -11.96 -29.72 -12.69
C GLY A 737 -12.83 -30.97 -12.57
N ASN A 738 -13.76 -30.98 -11.61
CA ASN A 738 -14.79 -32.01 -11.49
C ASN A 738 -15.78 -31.94 -12.67
N GLN A 739 -16.15 -30.74 -13.13
CA GLN A 739 -16.92 -30.53 -14.37
C GLN A 739 -16.11 -30.79 -15.65
N TRP A 740 -14.77 -30.68 -15.58
CA TRP A 740 -13.89 -30.97 -16.72
C TRP A 740 -13.99 -32.45 -17.13
N LEU A 741 -14.26 -33.33 -16.17
CA LEU A 741 -14.42 -34.77 -16.36
C LEU A 741 -15.83 -35.21 -16.79
N ASP A 742 -16.83 -34.32 -16.71
CA ASP A 742 -18.25 -34.69 -16.87
C ASP A 742 -18.93 -33.83 -17.97
N MET A 743 -18.64 -34.06 -19.26
CA MET A 743 -19.50 -33.52 -20.34
C MET A 743 -19.48 -34.38 -21.63
N ASP A 744 -20.67 -34.74 -22.12
CA ASP A 744 -20.91 -35.52 -23.34
C ASP A 744 -20.88 -34.70 -24.66
N SER A 745 -20.82 -33.36 -24.64
CA SER A 745 -20.86 -32.50 -25.86
C SER A 745 -19.48 -32.06 -26.40
N LYS A 746 -18.38 -32.61 -25.85
CA LYS A 746 -17.01 -32.10 -26.01
C LYS A 746 -16.26 -32.52 -27.29
N ALA A 747 -16.65 -33.60 -27.96
CA ALA A 747 -15.93 -34.07 -29.16
C ALA A 747 -15.97 -33.05 -30.31
N ALA A 748 -17.11 -32.37 -30.47
CA ALA A 748 -17.29 -31.33 -31.49
C ALA A 748 -16.46 -30.07 -31.18
N GLY A 749 -16.42 -29.62 -29.92
CA GLY A 749 -15.65 -28.43 -29.50
C GLY A 749 -14.14 -28.65 -29.58
N LEU A 750 -13.64 -29.78 -29.09
CA LEU A 750 -12.23 -30.17 -29.22
C LEU A 750 -11.86 -30.44 -30.69
N GLY A 751 -12.76 -31.04 -31.47
CA GLY A 751 -12.61 -31.22 -32.91
C GLY A 751 -12.46 -29.90 -33.65
N LEU A 752 -13.35 -28.93 -33.41
CA LEU A 752 -13.28 -27.59 -34.01
C LEU A 752 -12.03 -26.83 -33.58
N ALA A 753 -11.63 -26.90 -32.31
CA ALA A 753 -10.40 -26.29 -31.82
C ALA A 753 -9.16 -26.91 -32.50
N THR A 754 -9.12 -28.24 -32.64
CA THR A 754 -8.02 -28.96 -33.31
C THR A 754 -7.96 -28.59 -34.79
N VAL A 755 -9.11 -28.54 -35.49
CA VAL A 755 -9.20 -28.11 -36.88
C VAL A 755 -8.76 -26.66 -37.05
N ALA A 756 -9.17 -25.75 -36.15
CA ALA A 756 -8.75 -24.35 -36.18
C ALA A 756 -7.25 -24.18 -35.98
N VAL A 757 -6.65 -24.88 -35.00
CA VAL A 757 -5.20 -24.86 -34.76
C VAL A 757 -4.43 -25.47 -35.93
N ALA A 758 -4.90 -26.59 -36.50
CA ALA A 758 -4.27 -27.23 -37.65
C ALA A 758 -4.35 -26.33 -38.91
N THR A 759 -5.49 -25.67 -39.13
CA THR A 759 -5.67 -24.73 -40.24
C THR A 759 -4.77 -23.49 -40.07
N ALA A 760 -4.73 -22.93 -38.86
CA ALA A 760 -3.84 -21.84 -38.51
C ALA A 760 -2.36 -22.22 -38.72
N ALA A 761 -1.96 -23.42 -38.32
CA ALA A 761 -0.61 -23.94 -38.50
C ALA A 761 -0.23 -24.10 -39.98
N ALA A 762 -1.15 -24.56 -40.81
CA ALA A 762 -0.96 -24.66 -42.26
C ALA A 762 -0.79 -23.28 -42.91
N LEU A 763 -1.42 -22.25 -42.35
CA LEU A 763 -1.39 -20.87 -42.85
C LEU A 763 -0.28 -20.00 -42.26
N ASP A 764 0.48 -20.49 -41.27
CA ASP A 764 1.53 -19.72 -40.59
C ASP A 764 2.51 -19.04 -41.55
N LYS A 765 2.96 -19.77 -42.58
CA LYS A 765 3.93 -19.25 -43.56
C LYS A 765 3.34 -18.19 -44.48
N SER A 766 2.13 -18.43 -44.98
CA SER A 766 1.44 -17.53 -45.91
C SER A 766 1.08 -16.22 -45.22
N VAL A 767 0.62 -16.30 -43.98
CA VAL A 767 0.23 -15.15 -43.18
C VAL A 767 1.46 -14.34 -42.73
N ASP A 768 2.52 -14.98 -42.24
CA ASP A 768 3.76 -14.27 -41.88
C ASP A 768 4.37 -13.54 -43.08
N ARG A 769 4.39 -14.17 -44.27
CA ARG A 769 4.89 -13.54 -45.51
C ARG A 769 4.11 -12.28 -45.87
N SER A 770 2.78 -12.35 -45.81
CA SER A 770 1.91 -11.20 -46.07
C SER A 770 2.22 -10.02 -45.14
N PHE A 771 2.44 -10.28 -43.84
CA PHE A 771 2.80 -9.23 -42.89
C PHE A 771 4.26 -8.77 -42.98
N LYS A 772 5.19 -9.62 -43.46
CA LYS A 772 6.58 -9.25 -43.74
C LYS A 772 6.64 -8.15 -44.80
N GLU A 773 5.87 -8.28 -45.87
CA GLU A 773 5.80 -7.31 -46.99
C GLU A 773 5.23 -5.94 -46.55
N HIS A 774 4.40 -5.92 -45.50
CA HIS A 774 3.72 -4.71 -45.03
C HIS A 774 4.24 -4.17 -43.69
N GLN A 775 5.37 -4.66 -43.17
CA GLN A 775 5.93 -4.24 -41.87
C GLN A 775 6.20 -2.73 -41.78
N GLN A 776 6.48 -2.07 -42.90
CA GLN A 776 6.76 -0.63 -42.91
C GLN A 776 5.49 0.24 -42.94
N ASN A 777 4.31 -0.35 -43.19
CA ASN A 777 3.04 0.36 -43.20
C ASN A 777 2.67 0.84 -41.79
N LYS A 778 2.35 2.14 -41.66
CA LYS A 778 1.95 2.78 -40.40
C LYS A 778 0.73 2.12 -39.75
N LEU A 779 -0.24 1.64 -40.55
CA LEU A 779 -1.43 0.94 -40.04
C LEU A 779 -1.06 -0.40 -39.39
N VAL A 780 -0.17 -1.18 -40.01
CA VAL A 780 0.32 -2.46 -39.49
C VAL A 780 1.12 -2.26 -38.20
N LYS A 781 1.99 -1.25 -38.15
CA LYS A 781 2.73 -0.87 -36.93
C LYS A 781 1.80 -0.46 -35.78
N ASN A 782 0.80 0.37 -36.07
CA ASN A 782 -0.19 0.80 -35.07
C ASN A 782 -1.05 -0.37 -34.59
N TRP A 783 -1.42 -1.30 -35.47
CA TRP A 783 -2.15 -2.50 -35.09
C TRP A 783 -1.32 -3.42 -34.20
N GLY A 784 -0.01 -3.56 -34.49
CA GLY A 784 0.93 -4.25 -33.63
C GLY A 784 1.03 -3.63 -32.23
N LYS A 785 1.02 -2.30 -32.14
CA LYS A 785 0.99 -1.56 -30.88
C LYS A 785 -0.32 -1.80 -30.12
N LEU A 786 -1.46 -1.73 -30.80
CA LEU A 786 -2.77 -2.03 -30.22
C LEU A 786 -2.80 -3.46 -29.65
N GLY A 787 -2.32 -4.46 -30.38
CA GLY A 787 -2.30 -5.85 -29.92
C GLY A 787 -1.37 -6.11 -28.72
N LYS A 788 -0.36 -5.26 -28.52
CA LYS A 788 0.51 -5.29 -27.35
C LYS A 788 -0.17 -4.68 -26.11
N ASP A 789 -0.89 -3.57 -26.29
CA ASP A 789 -1.44 -2.78 -25.19
C ASP A 789 -2.83 -3.28 -24.74
N LEU A 790 -3.62 -3.88 -25.64
CA LEU A 790 -5.01 -4.26 -25.38
C LEU A 790 -5.21 -5.29 -24.25
N PRO A 791 -4.38 -6.35 -24.09
CA PRO A 791 -4.54 -7.28 -22.96
C PRO A 791 -4.31 -6.60 -21.60
N ILE A 792 -3.44 -5.59 -21.55
CA ILE A 792 -3.22 -4.79 -20.34
C ILE A 792 -4.46 -3.92 -20.08
N ALA A 793 -5.02 -3.31 -21.13
CA ALA A 793 -6.24 -2.53 -21.02
C ALA A 793 -7.44 -3.38 -20.55
N THR A 794 -7.64 -4.60 -21.06
CA THR A 794 -8.75 -5.46 -20.62
C THR A 794 -8.56 -5.97 -19.20
N ALA A 795 -7.33 -6.30 -18.79
CA ALA A 795 -7.03 -6.63 -17.39
C ALA A 795 -7.29 -5.42 -16.46
N ALA A 796 -6.87 -4.21 -16.86
CA ALA A 796 -7.14 -2.99 -16.11
C ALA A 796 -8.65 -2.71 -16.00
N LEU A 797 -9.39 -2.83 -17.11
CA LEU A 797 -10.86 -2.68 -17.12
C LEU A 797 -11.55 -3.75 -16.26
N SER A 798 -11.03 -4.98 -16.24
CA SER A 798 -11.53 -6.05 -15.37
C SER A 798 -11.29 -5.74 -13.89
N GLY A 799 -10.13 -5.16 -13.57
CA GLY A 799 -9.84 -4.63 -12.23
C GLY A 799 -10.72 -3.45 -11.84
N LEU A 800 -11.04 -2.56 -12.78
CA LEU A 800 -12.00 -1.47 -12.56
C LEU A 800 -13.42 -1.99 -12.37
N ALA A 801 -13.85 -2.98 -13.16
CA ALA A 801 -15.14 -3.64 -12.99
C ALA A 801 -15.22 -4.34 -11.63
N PHE A 802 -14.17 -5.06 -11.23
CA PHE A 802 -14.03 -5.65 -9.90
C PHE A 802 -14.14 -4.61 -8.79
N ALA A 803 -13.44 -3.49 -8.94
CA ALA A 803 -13.40 -2.44 -7.94
C ALA A 803 -14.71 -1.65 -7.84
N LEU A 804 -15.21 -1.14 -8.97
CA LEU A 804 -16.24 -0.11 -9.04
C LEU A 804 -17.63 -0.64 -9.41
N GLY A 805 -17.71 -1.92 -9.80
CA GLY A 805 -18.95 -2.52 -10.25
C GLY A 805 -19.93 -2.82 -9.12
N ASP A 806 -21.20 -2.96 -9.49
CA ASP A 806 -22.19 -3.63 -8.64
C ASP A 806 -21.79 -5.10 -8.41
N ASP A 807 -22.49 -5.82 -7.53
CA ASP A 807 -22.11 -7.21 -7.18
C ASP A 807 -21.91 -8.11 -8.41
N ARG A 808 -22.70 -7.89 -9.46
CA ARG A 808 -22.61 -8.60 -10.72
C ARG A 808 -21.33 -8.24 -11.47
N LEU A 809 -21.11 -6.96 -11.76
CA LEU A 809 -19.95 -6.46 -12.51
C LEU A 809 -18.65 -6.68 -11.75
N SER A 810 -18.66 -6.53 -10.42
CA SER A 810 -17.53 -6.78 -9.55
C SER A 810 -17.08 -8.23 -9.63
N ASN A 811 -18.03 -9.15 -9.47
CA ASN A 811 -17.73 -10.57 -9.56
C ASN A 811 -17.28 -10.99 -10.97
N THR A 812 -17.87 -10.44 -12.04
CA THR A 812 -17.41 -10.70 -13.41
C THR A 812 -16.00 -10.17 -13.65
N GLY A 813 -15.66 -9.00 -13.13
CA GLY A 813 -14.31 -8.43 -13.16
C GLY A 813 -13.29 -9.31 -12.43
N LEU A 814 -13.66 -9.86 -11.27
CA LEU A 814 -12.83 -10.83 -10.56
C LEU A 814 -12.57 -12.08 -11.42
N ILE A 815 -13.62 -12.70 -11.96
CA ILE A 815 -13.49 -13.91 -12.79
C ILE A 815 -12.63 -13.64 -14.03
N ALA A 816 -12.75 -12.46 -14.65
CA ALA A 816 -11.90 -12.06 -15.76
C ALA A 816 -10.42 -11.98 -15.37
N LEU A 817 -10.09 -11.39 -14.21
CA LEU A 817 -8.72 -11.36 -13.70
C LEU A 817 -8.19 -12.76 -13.39
N GLU A 818 -9.00 -13.60 -12.73
CA GLU A 818 -8.66 -15.00 -12.42
C GLU A 818 -8.38 -15.79 -13.69
N SER A 819 -9.25 -15.65 -14.69
CA SER A 819 -9.11 -16.28 -16.00
C SER A 819 -7.83 -15.83 -16.70
N GLY A 820 -7.51 -14.54 -16.65
CA GLY A 820 -6.26 -14.01 -17.18
C GLY A 820 -5.03 -14.65 -16.54
N ALA A 821 -5.01 -14.78 -15.21
CA ALA A 821 -3.89 -15.40 -14.48
C ALA A 821 -3.71 -16.89 -14.81
N VAL A 822 -4.81 -17.67 -14.84
CA VAL A 822 -4.78 -19.09 -15.20
C VAL A 822 -4.36 -19.29 -16.66
N ALA A 823 -4.85 -18.45 -17.58
CA ALA A 823 -4.47 -18.49 -18.98
C ALA A 823 -2.98 -18.18 -19.20
N ILE A 824 -2.39 -17.26 -18.42
CA ILE A 824 -0.94 -17.02 -18.42
C ILE A 824 -0.20 -18.29 -17.97
N ALA A 825 -0.60 -18.88 -16.83
CA ALA A 825 0.06 -20.08 -16.31
C ALA A 825 0.02 -21.23 -17.33
N GLY A 826 -1.15 -21.50 -17.93
CA GLY A 826 -1.30 -22.51 -18.97
C GLY A 826 -0.47 -22.21 -20.22
N SER A 827 -0.46 -20.95 -20.68
CA SER A 827 0.33 -20.53 -21.85
C SER A 827 1.84 -20.69 -21.59
N GLU A 828 2.32 -20.36 -20.38
CA GLU A 828 3.71 -20.55 -19.99
C GLU A 828 4.11 -22.03 -19.93
N MET A 829 3.22 -22.92 -19.44
CA MET A 829 3.44 -24.37 -19.48
C MET A 829 3.58 -24.88 -20.93
N LEU A 830 2.70 -24.43 -21.83
CA LEU A 830 2.76 -24.80 -23.26
C LEU A 830 4.02 -24.27 -23.94
N LYS A 831 4.43 -23.04 -23.63
CA LYS A 831 5.70 -22.45 -24.10
C LYS A 831 6.90 -23.26 -23.69
N PHE A 832 6.91 -23.69 -22.43
CA PHE A 832 7.96 -24.56 -21.96
C PHE A 832 7.95 -25.87 -22.76
N ALA A 833 6.80 -26.55 -22.85
CA ALA A 833 6.68 -27.85 -23.53
C ALA A 833 7.11 -27.80 -25.01
N VAL A 834 6.57 -26.86 -25.78
CA VAL A 834 6.73 -26.79 -27.25
C VAL A 834 8.04 -26.12 -27.66
N ASN A 835 8.55 -25.15 -26.89
CA ASN A 835 9.82 -24.46 -27.15
C ASN A 835 9.96 -23.86 -28.57
N ARG A 836 8.87 -23.33 -29.14
CA ARG A 836 8.83 -22.84 -30.52
C ARG A 836 9.58 -21.51 -30.72
N ALA A 837 10.33 -21.39 -31.82
CA ALA A 837 10.93 -20.14 -32.30
C ALA A 837 9.86 -19.13 -32.75
N ARG A 838 10.12 -17.84 -32.54
CA ARG A 838 9.28 -16.74 -33.08
C ARG A 838 9.46 -16.59 -34.60
N PRO A 839 8.56 -15.89 -35.30
CA PRO A 839 8.76 -15.58 -36.72
C PRO A 839 10.10 -14.87 -36.97
N GLY A 840 10.92 -15.45 -37.86
CA GLY A 840 12.26 -15.00 -38.20
C GLY A 840 12.43 -14.75 -39.70
N ASP A 841 13.67 -14.60 -40.17
CA ASP A 841 13.95 -14.52 -41.61
C ASP A 841 14.05 -15.91 -42.28
N ASP A 842 14.25 -16.95 -41.48
CA ASP A 842 14.17 -18.35 -41.90
C ASP A 842 12.71 -18.82 -41.90
N ASN A 843 12.21 -19.29 -43.05
CA ASN A 843 10.81 -19.70 -43.27
C ASN A 843 10.43 -21.04 -42.57
N ALA A 844 10.82 -21.25 -41.31
CA ALA A 844 10.68 -22.50 -40.57
C ALA A 844 9.81 -22.34 -39.29
N PRO A 845 8.47 -22.50 -39.39
CA PRO A 845 7.55 -22.20 -38.28
C PRO A 845 7.74 -23.08 -37.04
N TRP A 846 8.13 -24.35 -37.20
CA TRP A 846 8.19 -25.33 -36.10
C TRP A 846 9.61 -25.56 -35.58
N ARG A 847 10.53 -24.61 -35.82
CA ARG A 847 11.88 -24.68 -35.29
C ARG A 847 11.87 -24.45 -33.79
N SER A 848 12.70 -25.20 -33.06
CA SER A 848 12.95 -24.93 -31.64
C SER A 848 13.79 -23.68 -31.44
N GLN A 849 13.61 -22.99 -30.31
CA GLN A 849 14.46 -21.87 -29.93
C GLN A 849 15.96 -22.26 -29.95
N PRO A 850 16.87 -21.35 -30.37
CA PRO A 850 18.31 -21.60 -30.33
C PRO A 850 18.82 -21.98 -28.94
N ALA A 851 19.88 -22.79 -28.88
CA ALA A 851 20.53 -23.15 -27.63
C ALA A 851 20.98 -21.89 -26.86
N GLY A 852 20.57 -21.78 -25.59
CA GLY A 852 20.86 -20.62 -24.74
C GLY A 852 19.71 -19.62 -24.56
N GLN A 853 18.64 -19.70 -25.37
CA GLN A 853 17.42 -18.91 -25.16
C GLN A 853 16.46 -19.56 -24.16
N SER A 854 15.69 -18.74 -23.44
CA SER A 854 14.73 -19.23 -22.45
C SER A 854 13.50 -19.84 -23.11
N ARG A 855 13.13 -21.07 -22.72
CA ARG A 855 11.90 -21.74 -23.20
C ARG A 855 10.61 -20.97 -22.85
N TRP A 856 10.63 -20.15 -21.81
CA TRP A 856 9.51 -19.28 -21.41
C TRP A 856 9.34 -18.06 -22.33
N GLN A 857 10.35 -17.74 -23.13
CA GLN A 857 10.28 -16.70 -24.17
C GLN A 857 9.83 -17.25 -25.53
N SER A 858 9.49 -18.54 -25.60
CA SER A 858 9.07 -19.21 -26.83
C SER A 858 7.75 -18.66 -27.37
N SER A 859 7.50 -18.92 -28.65
CA SER A 859 6.40 -18.32 -29.41
C SER A 859 5.04 -18.95 -29.11
N PHE A 860 5.00 -20.28 -28.87
CA PHE A 860 3.77 -21.05 -28.76
C PHE A 860 3.41 -21.31 -27.29
N THR A 861 2.33 -20.80 -26.71
CA THR A 861 1.26 -19.97 -27.30
C THR A 861 1.45 -18.47 -27.04
N SER A 862 0.64 -17.62 -27.67
CA SER A 862 0.68 -16.18 -27.40
C SER A 862 -0.01 -15.82 -26.09
N ASN A 863 0.75 -15.34 -25.09
CA ASN A 863 0.18 -14.84 -23.83
C ASN A 863 -0.79 -13.67 -24.03
N HIS A 864 -0.51 -12.80 -25.02
CA HIS A 864 -1.38 -11.65 -25.30
C HIS A 864 -2.76 -12.13 -25.74
N SER A 865 -2.80 -13.11 -26.63
CA SER A 865 -4.04 -13.74 -27.08
C SER A 865 -4.74 -14.47 -25.93
N ALA A 866 -4.00 -15.26 -25.15
CA ALA A 866 -4.55 -16.01 -24.02
C ALA A 866 -5.19 -15.11 -22.96
N VAL A 867 -4.50 -14.05 -22.52
CA VAL A 867 -5.02 -13.09 -21.54
C VAL A 867 -6.22 -12.33 -22.09
N LEU A 868 -6.15 -11.90 -23.35
CA LEU A 868 -7.20 -11.10 -23.95
C LEU A 868 -8.52 -11.89 -24.05
N PHE A 869 -8.48 -13.12 -24.57
CA PHE A 869 -9.67 -13.96 -24.61
C PHE A 869 -10.13 -14.38 -23.21
N ALA A 870 -9.21 -14.66 -22.28
CA ALA A 870 -9.56 -15.05 -20.91
C ALA A 870 -10.25 -13.94 -20.12
N THR A 871 -9.77 -12.70 -20.24
CA THR A 871 -10.36 -11.53 -19.56
C THR A 871 -11.68 -11.10 -20.21
N VAL A 872 -11.82 -11.24 -21.52
CA VAL A 872 -13.05 -10.85 -22.24
C VAL A 872 -14.18 -11.86 -22.08
N THR A 873 -13.88 -13.15 -22.04
CA THR A 873 -14.89 -14.22 -22.07
C THR A 873 -15.94 -14.11 -20.96
N PRO A 874 -15.57 -13.83 -19.68
CA PRO A 874 -16.56 -13.64 -18.62
C PRO A 874 -17.53 -12.50 -18.90
N PHE A 875 -17.07 -11.36 -19.43
CA PHE A 875 -17.96 -10.25 -19.81
C PHE A 875 -18.85 -10.61 -20.99
N ALA A 876 -18.29 -11.24 -22.03
CA ALA A 876 -19.04 -11.65 -23.21
C ALA A 876 -20.18 -12.61 -22.85
N LYS A 877 -19.95 -13.51 -21.89
CA LYS A 877 -20.95 -14.47 -21.40
C LYS A 877 -21.90 -13.86 -20.39
N GLU A 878 -21.41 -13.06 -19.44
CA GLU A 878 -22.21 -12.41 -18.40
C GLU A 878 -23.27 -11.47 -18.98
N TYR A 879 -22.88 -10.68 -19.98
CA TYR A 879 -23.70 -9.60 -20.54
C TYR A 879 -24.26 -9.92 -21.92
N ASP A 880 -24.09 -11.16 -22.40
CA ASP A 880 -24.51 -11.62 -23.73
C ASP A 880 -24.00 -10.70 -24.86
N GLN A 881 -22.69 -10.41 -24.84
CA GLN A 881 -22.01 -9.49 -25.76
C GLN A 881 -20.98 -10.24 -26.62
N PRO A 882 -21.40 -11.06 -27.60
CA PRO A 882 -20.49 -11.88 -28.40
C PRO A 882 -19.55 -11.07 -29.30
N TRP A 883 -19.87 -9.80 -29.58
CA TRP A 883 -19.00 -8.90 -30.35
C TRP A 883 -17.64 -8.67 -29.67
N LEU A 884 -17.55 -8.84 -28.36
CA LEU A 884 -16.30 -8.73 -27.61
C LEU A 884 -15.25 -9.76 -28.07
N TYR A 885 -15.67 -10.94 -28.55
CA TYR A 885 -14.74 -11.91 -29.15
C TYR A 885 -14.13 -11.40 -30.46
N GLY A 886 -14.85 -10.57 -31.22
CA GLY A 886 -14.32 -9.89 -32.39
C GLY A 886 -13.23 -8.88 -32.01
N VAL A 887 -13.43 -8.11 -30.94
CA VAL A 887 -12.41 -7.20 -30.39
C VAL A 887 -11.18 -7.97 -29.90
N ALA A 888 -11.40 -9.09 -29.20
CA ALA A 888 -10.32 -9.96 -28.75
C ALA A 888 -9.52 -10.53 -29.93
N ALA A 889 -10.20 -11.01 -30.99
CA ALA A 889 -9.55 -11.53 -32.19
C ALA A 889 -8.75 -10.45 -32.92
N LEU A 890 -9.30 -9.25 -33.10
CA LEU A 890 -8.61 -8.12 -33.74
C LEU A 890 -7.38 -7.69 -32.93
N GLY A 891 -7.49 -7.59 -31.61
CA GLY A 891 -6.34 -7.28 -30.75
C GLY A 891 -5.26 -8.35 -30.81
N ALA A 892 -5.65 -9.62 -30.74
CA ALA A 892 -4.73 -10.75 -30.79
C ALA A 892 -4.01 -10.85 -32.15
N ALA A 893 -4.70 -10.57 -33.26
CA ALA A 893 -4.12 -10.51 -34.61
C ALA A 893 -3.04 -9.43 -34.75
N GLY A 894 -3.06 -8.38 -33.92
CA GLY A 894 -1.98 -7.40 -33.85
C GLY A 894 -0.61 -8.02 -33.54
N ARG A 895 -0.57 -9.16 -32.83
CA ARG A 895 0.69 -9.88 -32.55
C ARG A 895 1.27 -10.60 -33.78
N ILE A 896 0.42 -10.92 -34.75
CA ILE A 896 0.80 -11.42 -36.07
C ILE A 896 1.28 -10.24 -36.92
N ALA A 897 0.57 -9.11 -36.86
CA ALA A 897 0.95 -7.88 -37.54
C ALA A 897 2.34 -7.36 -37.12
N SER A 898 2.74 -7.56 -35.86
CA SER A 898 4.10 -7.24 -35.39
C SER A 898 5.13 -8.36 -35.58
N ARG A 899 4.74 -9.48 -36.21
CA ARG A 899 5.56 -10.70 -36.40
C ARG A 899 6.17 -11.25 -35.11
N ASP A 900 5.49 -11.04 -33.98
CA ASP A 900 5.95 -11.57 -32.70
C ASP A 900 5.50 -13.02 -32.45
N HIS A 901 4.44 -13.44 -33.13
CA HIS A 901 3.81 -14.75 -33.00
C HIS A 901 3.29 -15.24 -34.35
N TRP A 902 3.33 -16.55 -34.56
CA TRP A 902 2.69 -17.23 -35.69
C TRP A 902 1.16 -17.21 -35.54
N LEU A 903 0.41 -17.40 -36.64
CA LEU A 903 -1.06 -17.43 -36.60
C LEU A 903 -1.57 -18.53 -35.67
N SER A 904 -0.96 -19.71 -35.69
CA SER A 904 -1.28 -20.82 -34.79
C SER A 904 -0.96 -20.54 -33.31
N ASP A 905 0.07 -19.74 -33.02
CA ASP A 905 0.38 -19.32 -31.63
C ASP A 905 -0.73 -18.43 -31.07
N VAL A 906 -1.23 -17.51 -31.90
CA VAL A 906 -2.32 -16.58 -31.55
C VAL A 906 -3.64 -17.32 -31.44
N THR A 907 -3.94 -18.21 -32.39
CA THR A 907 -5.16 -19.04 -32.40
C THR A 907 -5.23 -19.95 -31.19
N THR A 908 -4.15 -20.69 -30.90
CA THR A 908 -4.11 -21.60 -29.74
C THR A 908 -4.18 -20.82 -28.43
N GLY A 909 -3.48 -19.68 -28.34
CA GLY A 909 -3.59 -18.80 -27.17
C GLY A 909 -5.03 -18.33 -26.94
N GLY A 910 -5.72 -17.92 -28.01
CA GLY A 910 -7.12 -17.47 -27.93
C GLY A 910 -8.08 -18.57 -27.49
N ILE A 911 -7.91 -19.79 -28.01
CA ILE A 911 -8.69 -20.98 -27.60
C ILE A 911 -8.45 -21.30 -26.13
N LEU A 912 -7.19 -21.30 -25.67
CA LEU A 912 -6.85 -21.50 -24.26
C LEU A 912 -7.53 -20.45 -23.38
N GLY A 913 -7.43 -19.17 -23.78
CA GLY A 913 -8.06 -18.07 -23.05
C GLY A 913 -9.58 -18.19 -22.98
N TYR A 914 -10.22 -18.47 -24.12
CA TYR A 914 -11.67 -18.70 -24.19
C TYR A 914 -12.11 -19.87 -23.31
N ALA A 915 -11.39 -21.01 -23.39
CA ALA A 915 -11.69 -22.19 -22.61
C ALA A 915 -11.60 -21.90 -21.11
N VAL A 916 -10.50 -21.30 -20.65
CA VAL A 916 -10.30 -20.92 -19.24
C VAL A 916 -11.37 -19.93 -18.77
N GLY A 917 -11.64 -18.88 -19.55
CA GLY A 917 -12.64 -17.87 -19.21
C GLY A 917 -14.07 -18.44 -19.17
N ASN A 918 -14.42 -19.34 -20.10
CA ASN A 918 -15.73 -19.98 -20.12
C ASN A 918 -15.89 -20.96 -18.96
N LEU A 919 -14.85 -21.74 -18.65
CA LEU A 919 -14.85 -22.68 -17.52
C LEU A 919 -15.06 -21.96 -16.18
N LEU A 920 -14.27 -20.93 -15.89
CA LEU A 920 -14.37 -20.18 -14.63
C LEU A 920 -15.68 -19.40 -14.52
N TRP A 921 -16.22 -18.89 -15.64
CA TRP A 921 -17.53 -18.24 -15.66
C TRP A 921 -18.69 -19.23 -15.43
N GLN A 922 -18.65 -20.43 -16.02
CA GLN A 922 -19.66 -21.48 -15.82
C GLN A 922 -19.67 -22.00 -14.39
N SER A 923 -18.49 -22.27 -13.82
CA SER A 923 -18.32 -22.73 -12.43
C SER A 923 -18.99 -21.79 -11.42
N GLN A 924 -19.04 -20.50 -11.72
CA GLN A 924 -19.67 -19.51 -10.83
C GLN A 924 -21.21 -19.54 -10.88
N ARG A 925 -21.81 -20.07 -11.96
CA ARG A 925 -23.26 -20.10 -12.18
C ARG A 925 -23.93 -21.42 -11.81
N ASP A 926 -23.23 -22.55 -11.90
CA ASP A 926 -23.76 -23.86 -11.48
C ASP A 926 -23.78 -24.04 -9.95
N ASN A 927 -23.88 -22.94 -9.22
CA ASN A 927 -23.94 -22.89 -7.78
C ASN A 927 -25.34 -23.32 -7.30
N SER A 928 -25.63 -24.63 -7.33
CA SER A 928 -26.65 -25.19 -6.47
C SER A 928 -26.25 -24.91 -5.02
N ARG A 929 -26.84 -23.88 -4.42
CA ARG A 929 -26.76 -23.60 -2.98
C ARG A 929 -27.50 -24.70 -2.20
N TYR A 930 -26.98 -25.93 -2.21
CA TYR A 930 -27.58 -27.09 -1.53
C TYR A 930 -26.52 -28.15 -1.22
N GLN A 931 -25.96 -28.13 0.00
CA GLN A 931 -25.32 -29.33 0.53
C GLN A 931 -26.42 -30.27 1.04
N SER A 932 -26.59 -31.41 0.38
CA SER A 932 -27.36 -32.55 0.91
C SER A 932 -26.44 -33.41 1.77
N ASN A 933 -26.63 -33.39 3.09
CA ASN A 933 -25.98 -34.36 3.96
C ASN A 933 -26.95 -35.49 4.29
N LEU A 934 -26.51 -36.73 4.05
CA LEU A 934 -27.22 -37.93 4.51
C LEU A 934 -26.90 -38.13 5.99
N VAL A 935 -27.88 -37.90 6.86
CA VAL A 935 -27.76 -38.16 8.28
C VAL A 935 -28.26 -39.58 8.53
N VAL A 936 -27.34 -40.45 8.92
CA VAL A 936 -27.67 -41.80 9.39
C VAL A 936 -27.65 -41.78 10.91
N THR A 937 -28.83 -41.93 11.51
CA THR A 937 -28.96 -42.26 12.93
C THR A 937 -29.40 -43.71 13.07
N PRO A 938 -29.28 -44.35 14.25
CA PRO A 938 -29.61 -45.76 14.43
C PRO A 938 -31.06 -46.15 14.07
N LYS A 939 -31.95 -45.18 13.85
CA LYS A 939 -33.36 -45.44 13.53
C LYS A 939 -33.90 -44.76 12.28
N GLN A 940 -33.19 -43.82 11.64
CA GLN A 940 -33.62 -43.21 10.36
C GLN A 940 -32.43 -42.70 9.53
N VAL A 941 -32.61 -42.75 8.21
CA VAL A 941 -31.78 -42.11 7.19
C VAL A 941 -32.57 -40.95 6.59
N GLY A 942 -32.05 -39.72 6.71
CA GLY A 942 -32.68 -38.52 6.15
C GLY A 942 -31.66 -37.59 5.49
N VAL A 943 -32.11 -36.80 4.51
CA VAL A 943 -31.29 -35.82 3.80
C VAL A 943 -31.59 -34.42 4.35
N GLN A 944 -30.56 -33.73 4.87
CA GLN A 944 -30.66 -32.34 5.30
C GLN A 944 -30.07 -31.41 4.22
N LEU A 945 -30.82 -30.37 3.85
CA LEU A 945 -30.44 -29.34 2.88
C LEU A 945 -30.30 -27.98 3.58
N ASN A 946 -29.14 -27.33 3.47
CA ASN A 946 -28.88 -25.99 4.03
C ASN A 946 -28.82 -24.92 2.93
N VAL A 947 -29.53 -23.80 3.11
CA VAL A 947 -29.50 -22.62 2.24
C VAL A 947 -29.19 -21.37 3.08
N PRO A 948 -28.27 -20.47 2.65
CA PRO A 948 -27.84 -19.31 3.45
C PRO A 948 -28.80 -18.13 3.34
N ILE A 949 -28.94 -17.36 4.44
CA ILE A 949 -29.62 -16.05 4.44
C ILE A 949 -28.56 -14.94 4.38
N GLN A 950 -28.91 -13.90 3.61
CA GLN A 950 -28.11 -12.81 3.01
C GLN A 950 -27.02 -12.19 3.88
#